data_AF-A0A0W7WEW5-F1
#
_entry.id   AF-A0A0W7WEW5-F1
#
_cell.length_a   1.000
_cell.length_b   1.000
_cell.length_c   1.000
_cell.angle_alpha   90.00
_cell.angle_beta   90.00
_cell.angle_gamma   90.00
#
_symmetry.space_group_name_H-M   'P 1'
#
loop_
_entity.id
_entity.type
_entity.pdbx_description
1 polymer ?
#
loop_
_entity_poly.entity_id
_entity_poly.type
_entity_poly.pdbx_seq_one_letter_code
_entity_poly.pdbx_strand_id
1 'polypeptide(L)'
;MPVYTVDFYDFNPQGTIPTFGSFVWTGPGTYGGSATITDNEAGTGGLTLDDDSAGGERAFGDATTAAGSSFGVNMDAELAWTVLDSVTGESFQVVQLQVEGGGASGFYTLSEQPLVPGRSYQVQSYDSNPNASGGDIAFTYADFQPTGGDGVIDGTGRADVIDPDYLDAEGEGVDLSPLGPDDSIAAGAGDDTVTAGQGSDTVDAGDGADLVYGDYGSYSAAPATGELNWTQQGGNGTDLSAGFTQDTGEIDVTLAFVNDGNNAPLFEVDTQGQYVAPGEDYSSNSALYMFGNGDGATSTTVMSFAASSGASVEDEVQNVSFRVNDVDWGSGNHTDIFTVNAYDADGNPVAVSLTPGGGDTVSGNTVTAETLAEAPTSAGGSVLVEVAGPVAEIEVVYANLQGGTQAIWLTDVQFEAVRVANGDDSLLGGAGDDTLFGQEGADTLDGGADNDSLDGGAGADSLLGAGGADTLTGGDGADVLEGGDGADTLSGDAGADILFGGTGDDTLEGGAGADSLSGGAGMDYASYAGSDAGVTIDLETNSFSGGHATGDVDSGGIDGLIGSDFADSLTGYDAEGPGWTNIFYGGLGADTLDGRAGDDQLFGEEGADSLIGGDGDDLLDGGTGADTLEGGTGNDELTGGAGTDLLTGGSGSDAISGGGGDDRIDGGAEADKVDGGAGDDVIRGGTGADALSGGAGNDTIYAAQGDTINGGAGDDVITLVDLAEAGSGAIFIEGLTTGQSGGDRLDLNGLADRTTLNITSNAGGELTGTVQMLDGTLVNFSNIDSVICFTPGTRILTEADYRPIETLRPGDRLVTRDDGLQPLRWIGRSTVPARGSLAPIRIAPQVLPGAMAPLLVSPQHRLLIEGYRPQLLLGESEVFAAASHMVDGCDITREPHAKMGYIHLLLDRHQVIFAEGVATESFFVGDHALHAMATDAREDLFRHMPGLRADPSRYGETARTCLARHEVQALMAPPTPVAAAA
;
A
#
# COMPACT_ATOMS: atom_id res chain seq x y z
N MET A 1 28.18 -47.07 30.28
CA MET A 1 27.64 -48.34 29.77
C MET A 1 26.79 -47.91 28.61
N PRO A 2 27.27 -48.08 27.37
CA PRO A 2 26.43 -47.86 26.22
C PRO A 2 25.23 -48.82 26.29
N VAL A 3 24.14 -48.41 25.67
CA VAL A 3 22.89 -49.16 25.61
C VAL A 3 22.45 -49.14 24.16
N TYR A 4 22.21 -50.32 23.61
CA TYR A 4 21.85 -50.50 22.21
C TYR A 4 20.49 -51.16 22.12
N THR A 5 19.60 -50.58 21.34
CA THR A 5 18.42 -51.30 20.83
C THR A 5 18.87 -52.07 19.59
N VAL A 6 18.57 -53.37 19.54
CA VAL A 6 18.84 -54.23 18.39
C VAL A 6 17.68 -55.16 18.12
N ASP A 7 17.37 -55.32 16.85
CA ASP A 7 16.35 -56.25 16.37
C ASP A 7 16.96 -57.56 15.86
N PHE A 8 16.24 -58.65 16.12
CA PHE A 8 16.70 -59.99 15.83
C PHE A 8 15.60 -60.86 15.21
N TYR A 9 16.01 -61.75 14.31
CA TYR A 9 15.11 -62.73 13.74
C TYR A 9 14.74 -63.79 14.80
N ASP A 10 13.45 -64.10 14.98
CA ASP A 10 12.97 -65.26 15.75
C ASP A 10 13.29 -66.57 15.02
N PHE A 11 14.59 -66.84 14.93
CA PHE A 11 15.18 -67.88 14.14
C PHE A 11 16.57 -68.20 14.69
N ASN A 12 16.83 -69.46 15.01
CA ASN A 12 18.16 -69.90 15.43
C ASN A 12 19.04 -70.16 14.18
N PRO A 13 20.18 -69.47 14.01
CA PRO A 13 21.03 -69.62 12.82
C PRO A 13 21.83 -70.93 12.83
N GLN A 14 21.99 -71.58 14.00
CA GLN A 14 22.83 -72.75 14.21
C GLN A 14 22.37 -73.94 13.35
N GLY A 15 23.18 -74.31 12.37
CA GLY A 15 22.89 -75.39 11.42
C GLY A 15 22.15 -74.96 10.15
N THR A 16 21.69 -73.72 10.08
CA THR A 16 21.28 -73.04 8.84
C THR A 16 22.50 -72.40 8.18
N ILE A 17 23.27 -71.63 8.96
CA ILE A 17 24.55 -71.07 8.52
C ILE A 17 25.65 -72.12 8.76
N PRO A 18 26.44 -72.51 7.73
CA PRO A 18 27.53 -73.48 7.87
C PRO A 18 28.77 -72.82 8.48
N THR A 19 29.75 -73.62 8.92
CA THR A 19 31.04 -73.10 9.41
C THR A 19 32.02 -72.71 8.29
N PHE A 20 31.70 -73.00 7.03
CA PHE A 20 32.43 -72.56 5.84
C PHE A 20 31.60 -72.78 4.56
N GLY A 21 31.84 -71.95 3.54
CA GLY A 21 31.22 -72.06 2.22
C GLY A 21 29.94 -71.23 2.06
N SER A 22 29.17 -71.50 1.01
CA SER A 22 27.95 -70.75 0.68
C SER A 22 26.69 -71.37 1.29
N PHE A 23 25.76 -70.52 1.73
CA PHE A 23 24.40 -70.89 2.10
C PHE A 23 23.37 -70.03 1.35
N VAL A 24 22.10 -70.37 1.54
CA VAL A 24 20.96 -69.54 1.13
C VAL A 24 20.19 -69.25 2.42
N TRP A 25 19.84 -67.99 2.67
CA TRP A 25 19.07 -67.66 3.86
C TRP A 25 17.65 -68.25 3.74
N THR A 26 17.24 -69.00 4.75
CA THR A 26 15.91 -69.62 4.84
C THR A 26 15.21 -69.30 6.16
N GLY A 27 15.68 -68.29 6.88
CA GLY A 27 14.96 -67.67 7.98
C GLY A 27 13.89 -66.69 7.48
N PRO A 28 13.24 -65.95 8.39
CA PRO A 28 12.35 -64.84 8.03
C PRO A 28 13.15 -63.68 7.41
N GLY A 29 12.45 -62.77 6.71
CA GLY A 29 13.02 -61.54 6.17
C GLY A 29 12.73 -60.29 7.01
N THR A 30 11.87 -60.43 8.02
CA THR A 30 11.53 -59.43 9.03
C THR A 30 11.98 -59.97 10.38
N TYR A 31 12.33 -59.10 11.32
CA TYR A 31 12.67 -59.49 12.68
C TYR A 31 11.48 -60.15 13.42
N GLY A 32 11.75 -60.79 14.55
CA GLY A 32 10.75 -61.48 15.39
C GLY A 32 10.79 -61.10 16.87
N GLY A 33 11.68 -60.18 17.22
CA GLY A 33 11.79 -59.56 18.54
C GLY A 33 12.93 -58.55 18.59
N SER A 34 12.87 -57.69 19.59
CA SER A 34 13.83 -56.62 19.87
C SER A 34 14.48 -56.80 21.25
N ALA A 35 15.68 -56.27 21.43
CA ALA A 35 16.40 -56.24 22.70
C ALA A 35 17.09 -54.90 22.95
N THR A 36 16.93 -54.36 24.15
CA THR A 36 17.71 -53.22 24.67
C THR A 36 18.84 -53.76 25.53
N ILE A 37 20.04 -53.85 24.97
CA ILE A 37 21.22 -54.48 25.58
C ILE A 37 22.13 -53.41 26.20
N THR A 38 22.43 -53.54 27.49
CA THR A 38 23.44 -52.74 28.20
C THR A 38 24.74 -53.53 28.29
N ASP A 39 25.78 -53.10 27.59
CA ASP A 39 27.13 -53.64 27.77
C ASP A 39 27.97 -52.84 28.80
N ASN A 40 28.92 -53.54 29.42
CA ASN A 40 29.82 -53.01 30.44
C ASN A 40 31.28 -53.51 30.33
N GLU A 41 31.70 -54.01 29.17
CA GLU A 41 33.09 -54.42 28.93
C GLU A 41 34.07 -53.25 29.07
N ALA A 42 35.30 -53.54 29.50
CA ALA A 42 36.32 -52.55 29.85
C ALA A 42 37.63 -52.73 29.06
N GLY A 43 37.51 -53.19 27.82
CA GLY A 43 38.60 -53.44 26.87
C GLY A 43 38.42 -52.73 25.53
N THR A 44 37.23 -52.76 24.93
CA THR A 44 36.93 -52.22 23.58
C THR A 44 36.04 -50.97 23.58
N GLY A 45 35.63 -50.49 24.75
CA GLY A 45 34.72 -49.35 24.90
C GLY A 45 33.23 -49.73 25.02
N GLY A 46 32.93 -51.03 24.91
CA GLY A 46 31.58 -51.58 24.97
C GLY A 46 30.83 -51.55 23.65
N LEU A 47 31.55 -51.69 22.53
CA LEU A 47 31.01 -51.63 21.16
C LEU A 47 30.67 -53.02 20.58
N THR A 48 30.83 -54.11 21.33
CA THR A 48 30.67 -55.48 20.82
C THR A 48 29.77 -56.37 21.69
N LEU A 49 29.32 -57.49 21.11
CA LEU A 49 28.63 -58.57 21.84
C LEU A 49 29.45 -59.87 21.79
N ASP A 50 29.72 -60.42 22.98
CA ASP A 50 30.73 -61.46 23.26
C ASP A 50 30.13 -62.69 23.98
N ASP A 51 30.91 -63.77 24.13
CA ASP A 51 30.57 -65.04 24.81
C ASP A 51 30.86 -65.02 26.33
N ASP A 52 29.85 -65.36 27.15
CA ASP A 52 29.91 -65.53 28.63
C ASP A 52 31.07 -66.40 29.11
N SER A 53 31.39 -67.44 28.35
CA SER A 53 32.09 -68.63 28.84
C SER A 53 33.62 -68.48 28.87
N ALA A 54 34.16 -67.42 28.25
CA ALA A 54 35.60 -67.17 28.11
C ALA A 54 36.13 -65.89 28.79
N GLY A 55 35.34 -64.80 28.85
CA GLY A 55 35.77 -63.50 29.37
C GLY A 55 35.38 -63.25 30.84
N GLY A 56 34.08 -63.32 31.14
CA GLY A 56 33.51 -63.03 32.47
C GLY A 56 32.74 -61.70 32.55
N GLU A 57 32.51 -61.05 31.42
CA GLU A 57 31.55 -59.96 31.22
C GLU A 57 30.10 -60.39 31.50
N ARG A 58 29.17 -59.43 31.46
CA ARG A 58 27.72 -59.66 31.35
C ARG A 58 27.07 -58.51 30.61
N ALA A 59 26.88 -58.60 29.31
CA ALA A 59 25.85 -57.80 28.67
C ALA A 59 24.49 -58.25 29.24
N PHE A 60 23.62 -57.29 29.57
CA PHE A 60 22.31 -57.57 30.14
C PHE A 60 21.26 -56.62 29.58
N GLY A 61 20.04 -57.09 29.40
CA GLY A 61 19.01 -56.31 28.74
C GLY A 61 17.58 -56.72 29.04
N ASP A 62 16.68 -55.96 28.43
CA ASP A 62 15.26 -56.26 28.30
C ASP A 62 15.01 -56.70 26.85
N ALA A 63 14.25 -57.77 26.62
CA ALA A 63 13.96 -58.28 25.27
C ALA A 63 12.51 -58.73 25.14
N THR A 64 11.91 -58.52 23.96
CA THR A 64 10.51 -58.88 23.68
C THR A 64 10.41 -59.67 22.39
N THR A 65 9.60 -60.72 22.40
CA THR A 65 9.24 -61.53 21.22
C THR A 65 7.75 -61.82 21.25
N ALA A 66 7.21 -62.36 20.15
CA ALA A 66 5.83 -62.89 20.12
C ALA A 66 5.55 -64.01 21.16
N ALA A 67 6.57 -64.61 21.78
CA ALA A 67 6.43 -65.57 22.87
C ALA A 67 6.29 -64.93 24.27
N GLY A 68 6.70 -63.66 24.42
CA GLY A 68 6.70 -62.89 25.66
C GLY A 68 7.98 -62.06 25.84
N SER A 69 8.08 -61.37 26.98
CA SER A 69 9.21 -60.47 27.29
C SER A 69 10.07 -60.98 28.45
N SER A 70 11.31 -60.52 28.48
CA SER A 70 12.36 -60.76 29.46
C SER A 70 12.92 -59.43 29.94
N PHE A 71 13.30 -59.33 31.22
CA PHE A 71 13.73 -58.07 31.83
C PHE A 71 14.97 -58.28 32.71
N GLY A 72 16.01 -57.48 32.50
CA GLY A 72 17.29 -57.52 33.23
C GLY A 72 17.98 -58.89 33.18
N VAL A 73 17.91 -59.58 32.03
CA VAL A 73 18.51 -60.91 31.83
C VAL A 73 19.86 -60.79 31.10
N ASN A 74 20.74 -61.77 31.30
CA ASN A 74 21.97 -61.87 30.50
C ASN A 74 21.61 -62.09 29.02
N MET A 75 22.42 -61.49 28.14
CA MET A 75 22.37 -61.67 26.68
C MET A 75 23.80 -61.73 26.15
N ASP A 76 24.05 -62.64 25.21
CA ASP A 76 25.40 -63.05 24.83
C ASP A 76 25.44 -63.61 23.41
N ALA A 77 26.62 -63.63 22.78
CA ALA A 77 26.84 -64.18 21.45
C ALA A 77 27.46 -65.58 21.53
N GLU A 78 26.70 -66.63 21.18
CA GLU A 78 27.18 -68.02 21.25
C GLU A 78 27.97 -68.45 20.01
N LEU A 79 27.68 -67.87 18.84
CA LEU A 79 28.35 -68.14 17.56
C LEU A 79 28.46 -66.86 16.74
N ALA A 80 29.52 -66.71 15.96
CA ALA A 80 29.73 -65.57 15.06
C ALA A 80 30.18 -66.01 13.65
N TRP A 81 29.77 -65.26 12.63
CA TRP A 81 30.16 -65.45 11.24
C TRP A 81 30.41 -64.09 10.60
N THR A 82 31.49 -63.90 9.84
CA THR A 82 31.49 -62.86 8.79
C THR A 82 31.02 -63.49 7.49
N VAL A 83 29.99 -62.92 6.88
CA VAL A 83 29.39 -63.38 5.62
C VAL A 83 29.55 -62.33 4.53
N LEU A 84 29.73 -62.80 3.29
CA LEU A 84 29.72 -62.00 2.06
C LEU A 84 28.35 -62.14 1.41
N ASP A 85 27.64 -61.06 1.13
CA ASP A 85 26.51 -61.14 0.20
C ASP A 85 27.05 -61.37 -1.22
N SER A 86 26.53 -62.37 -1.92
CA SER A 86 26.92 -62.67 -3.31
C SER A 86 26.22 -61.79 -4.35
N VAL A 87 25.32 -60.90 -3.93
CA VAL A 87 24.61 -59.92 -4.76
C VAL A 87 25.30 -58.56 -4.74
N THR A 88 25.49 -57.95 -3.56
CA THR A 88 26.10 -56.62 -3.42
C THR A 88 27.63 -56.69 -3.38
N GLY A 89 28.19 -57.70 -2.71
CA GLY A 89 29.62 -57.85 -2.47
C GLY A 89 30.11 -57.32 -1.12
N GLU A 90 29.22 -56.81 -0.26
CA GLU A 90 29.56 -56.37 1.11
C GLU A 90 29.80 -57.55 2.05
N SER A 91 30.58 -57.29 3.10
CA SER A 91 30.95 -58.28 4.12
C SER A 91 30.59 -57.76 5.51
N PHE A 92 29.80 -58.52 6.25
CA PHE A 92 29.22 -58.11 7.54
C PHE A 92 29.10 -59.31 8.50
N GLN A 93 28.90 -59.06 9.80
CA GLN A 93 28.75 -60.11 10.80
C GLN A 93 27.29 -60.54 11.01
N VAL A 94 27.14 -61.83 11.31
CA VAL A 94 25.92 -62.46 11.82
C VAL A 94 26.28 -63.21 13.10
N VAL A 95 25.45 -63.13 14.14
CA VAL A 95 25.66 -63.85 15.41
C VAL A 95 24.43 -64.61 15.88
N GLN A 96 24.68 -65.69 16.63
CA GLN A 96 23.66 -66.37 17.43
C GLN A 96 23.50 -65.62 18.77
N LEU A 97 22.52 -64.72 18.85
CA LEU A 97 22.13 -64.07 20.10
C LEU A 97 21.42 -65.08 21.01
N GLN A 98 21.88 -65.22 22.25
CA GLN A 98 21.20 -65.95 23.31
C GLN A 98 20.55 -64.99 24.31
N VAL A 99 19.37 -65.37 24.81
CA VAL A 99 18.68 -64.67 25.90
C VAL A 99 18.43 -65.70 27.02
N GLU A 100 19.18 -65.60 28.12
CA GLU A 100 19.28 -66.67 29.13
C GLU A 100 17.98 -66.94 29.93
N GLY A 101 17.03 -66.02 29.96
CA GLY A 101 15.88 -66.10 30.87
C GLY A 101 14.68 -65.26 30.46
N GLY A 102 13.61 -65.37 31.25
CA GLY A 102 12.33 -64.65 31.05
C GLY A 102 11.43 -65.27 29.97
N GLY A 103 10.49 -64.48 29.43
CA GLY A 103 9.53 -64.90 28.42
C GLY A 103 10.10 -64.99 27.00
N ALA A 104 11.10 -64.17 26.69
CA ALA A 104 11.88 -64.18 25.45
C ALA A 104 13.15 -65.05 25.56
N SER A 105 13.14 -66.10 26.38
CA SER A 105 14.33 -66.97 26.52
C SER A 105 14.50 -67.89 25.31
N GLY A 106 15.61 -67.75 24.59
CA GLY A 106 15.81 -68.41 23.32
C GLY A 106 17.17 -68.18 22.66
N PHE A 107 17.27 -68.65 21.42
CA PHE A 107 18.41 -68.44 20.53
C PHE A 107 17.91 -67.83 19.22
N TYR A 108 18.49 -66.71 18.84
CA TYR A 108 18.03 -65.83 17.79
C TYR A 108 19.14 -65.53 16.79
N THR A 109 18.82 -64.87 15.69
CA THR A 109 19.82 -64.38 14.73
C THR A 109 19.84 -62.85 14.78
N LEU A 110 20.96 -62.29 15.22
CA LEU A 110 21.28 -60.86 15.10
C LEU A 110 22.28 -60.71 13.95
N SER A 111 22.18 -59.63 13.19
CA SER A 111 22.90 -59.44 11.92
C SER A 111 23.15 -57.96 11.70
N GLU A 112 24.37 -57.58 11.34
CA GLU A 112 24.74 -56.17 11.08
C GLU A 112 24.01 -55.63 9.83
N GLN A 113 23.74 -56.51 8.85
CA GLN A 113 23.00 -56.19 7.64
C GLN A 113 21.78 -57.12 7.46
N PRO A 114 20.71 -56.69 6.77
CA PRO A 114 19.49 -57.47 6.60
C PRO A 114 19.68 -58.80 5.86
N LEU A 115 19.11 -59.89 6.41
CA LEU A 115 19.17 -61.23 5.83
C LEU A 115 17.97 -61.52 4.93
N VAL A 116 18.17 -61.37 3.62
CA VAL A 116 17.12 -61.46 2.60
C VAL A 116 16.74 -62.92 2.29
N PRO A 117 15.47 -63.36 2.49
CA PRO A 117 15.06 -64.73 2.26
C PRO A 117 15.28 -65.20 0.82
N GLY A 118 15.93 -66.36 0.67
CA GLY A 118 16.29 -66.91 -0.64
C GLY A 118 17.55 -66.29 -1.28
N ARG A 119 18.12 -65.24 -0.70
CA ARG A 119 19.43 -64.70 -1.14
C ARG A 119 20.57 -65.63 -0.69
N SER A 120 21.67 -65.66 -1.44
CA SER A 120 22.81 -66.52 -1.17
C SER A 120 23.99 -65.72 -0.62
N TYR A 121 24.58 -66.24 0.45
CA TYR A 121 25.68 -65.62 1.18
C TYR A 121 26.85 -66.61 1.26
N GLN A 122 28.08 -66.11 1.33
CA GLN A 122 29.30 -66.91 1.50
C GLN A 122 29.97 -66.60 2.84
N VAL A 123 30.07 -67.60 3.71
CA VAL A 123 30.82 -67.49 4.97
C VAL A 123 32.30 -67.30 4.66
N GLN A 124 32.86 -66.16 5.07
CA GLN A 124 34.28 -65.84 4.98
C GLN A 124 35.05 -66.41 6.18
N SER A 125 34.46 -66.26 7.37
CA SER A 125 35.03 -66.63 8.67
C SER A 125 33.91 -67.08 9.62
N TYR A 126 34.28 -67.81 10.67
CA TYR A 126 33.35 -68.32 11.68
C TYR A 126 34.09 -68.51 13.00
N ASP A 127 33.43 -68.13 14.10
CA ASP A 127 33.82 -68.44 15.46
C ASP A 127 32.67 -69.15 16.20
N SER A 128 33.03 -69.98 17.17
CA SER A 128 32.11 -70.65 18.09
C SER A 128 32.40 -70.33 19.55
N ASN A 129 33.08 -69.21 19.81
CA ASN A 129 33.43 -68.71 21.12
C ASN A 129 33.80 -67.19 21.07
N PRO A 130 33.01 -66.31 20.44
CA PRO A 130 33.43 -64.94 20.07
C PRO A 130 33.92 -64.11 21.25
N ASN A 131 35.09 -63.48 21.12
CA ASN A 131 35.67 -62.61 22.15
C ASN A 131 36.55 -61.48 21.58
N ALA A 132 36.16 -60.23 21.79
CA ALA A 132 36.81 -59.06 21.21
C ALA A 132 38.25 -58.85 21.74
N SER A 133 38.57 -59.34 22.95
CA SER A 133 39.92 -59.22 23.52
C SER A 133 40.97 -60.11 22.85
N GLY A 134 40.55 -61.10 22.05
CA GLY A 134 41.42 -61.98 21.27
C GLY A 134 41.86 -61.41 19.91
N GLY A 135 41.10 -60.45 19.36
CA GLY A 135 41.13 -60.12 17.93
C GLY A 135 40.36 -61.15 17.08
N ASP A 136 39.40 -61.84 17.70
CA ASP A 136 38.49 -62.79 17.08
C ASP A 136 37.24 -62.06 16.51
N ILE A 137 36.26 -62.79 15.96
CA ILE A 137 35.07 -62.17 15.35
C ILE A 137 34.08 -61.79 16.46
N ALA A 138 33.68 -60.52 16.51
CA ALA A 138 32.59 -60.04 17.35
C ALA A 138 31.64 -59.18 16.50
N PHE A 139 30.35 -59.18 16.85
CA PHE A 139 29.36 -58.26 16.28
C PHE A 139 29.65 -56.84 16.78
N THR A 140 29.67 -55.84 15.90
CA THR A 140 29.84 -54.43 16.28
C THR A 140 28.54 -53.65 16.13
N TYR A 141 28.11 -52.98 17.20
CA TYR A 141 26.91 -52.13 17.15
C TYR A 141 27.08 -50.90 16.24
N ALA A 142 28.30 -50.57 15.83
CA ALA A 142 28.57 -49.45 14.92
C ALA A 142 28.23 -49.74 13.45
N ASP A 143 28.18 -51.02 13.06
CA ASP A 143 27.86 -51.46 11.70
C ASP A 143 26.45 -52.07 11.61
N PHE A 144 25.65 -51.99 12.69
CA PHE A 144 24.29 -52.52 12.76
C PHE A 144 23.30 -51.57 12.08
N GLN A 145 22.61 -52.08 11.07
CA GLN A 145 21.47 -51.45 10.42
C GLN A 145 20.19 -52.19 10.82
N PRO A 146 19.30 -51.60 11.63
CA PRO A 146 17.94 -52.09 11.72
C PRO A 146 17.25 -51.86 10.37
N THR A 147 16.64 -52.88 9.78
CA THR A 147 15.53 -52.65 8.83
C THR A 147 14.24 -52.47 9.62
N GLY A 148 13.94 -51.22 9.98
CA GLY A 148 12.72 -50.78 10.65
C GLY A 148 11.66 -50.38 9.65
N GLY A 149 11.80 -49.18 9.09
CA GLY A 149 10.74 -48.44 8.42
C GLY A 149 10.06 -49.12 7.23
N ASP A 150 8.82 -48.69 7.00
CA ASP A 150 8.09 -48.91 5.76
C ASP A 150 8.32 -47.81 4.70
N GLY A 151 9.07 -46.76 5.06
CA GLY A 151 9.48 -45.66 4.18
C GLY A 151 8.77 -44.33 4.48
N VAL A 152 8.29 -44.15 5.71
CA VAL A 152 7.72 -42.90 6.23
C VAL A 152 8.47 -42.57 7.53
N ILE A 153 8.76 -41.29 7.76
CA ILE A 153 9.31 -40.75 9.00
C ILE A 153 8.13 -40.51 9.94
N ASP A 154 7.95 -41.43 10.90
CA ASP A 154 6.77 -41.49 11.79
C ASP A 154 6.99 -40.56 13.01
N GLY A 155 6.21 -39.48 13.11
CA GLY A 155 6.20 -38.57 14.25
C GLY A 155 5.44 -39.14 15.47
N THR A 156 4.97 -38.27 16.38
CA THR A 156 4.25 -38.74 17.59
C THR A 156 2.91 -38.03 17.83
N GLY A 157 2.20 -38.46 18.89
CA GLY A 157 0.96 -37.81 19.32
C GLY A 157 1.19 -36.58 20.19
N ARG A 158 2.19 -35.75 19.86
CA ARG A 158 2.46 -34.39 20.37
C ARG A 158 3.43 -33.67 19.42
N ALA A 159 3.25 -32.36 19.30
CA ALA A 159 4.29 -31.32 19.19
C ALA A 159 5.75 -31.81 19.26
N ASP A 160 6.24 -32.24 18.11
CA ASP A 160 7.58 -32.67 17.77
C ASP A 160 8.24 -31.65 16.82
N VAL A 161 9.53 -31.85 16.53
CA VAL A 161 10.29 -31.05 15.57
C VAL A 161 11.02 -32.04 14.67
N ILE A 162 10.55 -32.17 13.43
CA ILE A 162 11.09 -33.08 12.41
C ILE A 162 12.01 -32.25 11.52
N ASP A 163 13.30 -32.33 11.82
CA ASP A 163 14.40 -31.68 11.12
C ASP A 163 15.48 -32.72 10.73
N PRO A 164 16.57 -32.36 10.03
CA PRO A 164 17.65 -33.31 9.69
C PRO A 164 18.43 -33.94 10.86
N ASP A 165 18.17 -33.55 12.12
CA ASP A 165 18.67 -34.23 13.33
C ASP A 165 17.61 -35.20 13.93
N TYR A 166 16.39 -35.26 13.36
CA TYR A 166 15.31 -36.17 13.78
C TYR A 166 15.56 -37.62 13.36
N LEU A 167 15.15 -38.54 14.23
CA LEU A 167 15.11 -39.98 13.99
C LEU A 167 13.89 -40.55 14.71
N ASP A 168 13.09 -41.32 13.99
CA ASP A 168 11.90 -41.98 14.54
C ASP A 168 12.26 -43.22 15.39
N ALA A 169 11.26 -44.07 15.69
CA ALA A 169 11.44 -45.27 16.51
C ALA A 169 11.98 -46.49 15.74
N GLU A 170 11.99 -46.44 14.42
CA GLU A 170 12.32 -47.51 13.49
C GLU A 170 13.73 -47.31 12.89
N GLY A 171 14.15 -46.05 12.71
CA GLY A 171 15.49 -45.61 12.33
C GLY A 171 15.55 -44.60 11.18
N GLU A 172 14.42 -44.10 10.72
CA GLU A 172 14.26 -43.24 9.56
C GLU A 172 14.24 -41.73 9.97
N GLY A 173 14.61 -40.84 9.04
CA GLY A 173 14.78 -39.40 9.25
C GLY A 173 15.23 -38.68 7.97
N VAL A 174 15.16 -37.34 7.97
CA VAL A 174 15.30 -36.47 6.79
C VAL A 174 16.67 -36.57 6.09
N ASP A 175 16.70 -36.63 4.76
CA ASP A 175 17.88 -36.82 3.88
C ASP A 175 18.66 -38.14 4.14
N LEU A 176 18.12 -39.07 4.93
CA LEU A 176 18.87 -40.26 5.35
C LEU A 176 18.74 -41.39 4.34
N SER A 177 19.83 -41.65 3.62
CA SER A 177 19.98 -42.82 2.75
C SER A 177 19.78 -44.13 3.54
N PRO A 178 18.58 -44.72 3.49
CA PRO A 178 18.09 -45.36 2.27
C PRO A 178 16.92 -44.70 1.53
N LEU A 179 16.35 -43.60 2.05
CA LEU A 179 15.14 -42.97 1.50
C LEU A 179 15.45 -42.24 0.17
N GLY A 180 15.97 -41.03 0.25
CA GLY A 180 16.30 -40.22 -0.92
C GLY A 180 17.14 -38.99 -0.58
N PRO A 181 17.14 -37.99 -1.46
CA PRO A 181 16.42 -36.75 -1.16
C PRO A 181 14.94 -37.09 -0.85
N ASP A 182 14.07 -37.17 -1.88
CA ASP A 182 12.64 -37.55 -1.88
C ASP A 182 12.17 -38.34 -0.62
N ASP A 183 11.63 -37.63 0.38
CA ASP A 183 11.21 -38.15 1.68
C ASP A 183 9.68 -38.19 1.88
N SER A 184 9.22 -38.90 2.91
CA SER A 184 7.81 -38.96 3.28
C SER A 184 7.64 -38.91 4.79
N ILE A 185 6.80 -38.00 5.28
CA ILE A 185 6.70 -37.63 6.70
C ILE A 185 5.24 -37.69 7.14
N ALA A 186 5.00 -38.24 8.33
CA ALA A 186 3.69 -38.22 9.00
C ALA A 186 3.87 -37.73 10.44
N ALA A 187 3.69 -36.43 10.69
CA ALA A 187 4.03 -35.80 11.97
C ALA A 187 3.08 -36.26 13.11
N GLY A 188 1.78 -36.18 12.86
CA GLY A 188 0.76 -37.00 13.50
C GLY A 188 -0.33 -36.24 14.24
N ALA A 189 -0.01 -35.60 15.37
CA ALA A 189 -1.00 -34.86 16.17
C ALA A 189 -0.42 -33.97 17.29
N GLY A 190 -0.80 -32.70 17.26
CA GLY A 190 -0.37 -31.62 18.15
C GLY A 190 0.60 -30.70 17.43
N ASP A 191 0.74 -29.48 17.94
CA ASP A 191 1.42 -28.34 17.30
C ASP A 191 2.89 -28.67 16.88
N ASP A 192 3.07 -29.19 15.68
CA ASP A 192 4.29 -29.82 15.13
C ASP A 192 5.11 -28.82 14.27
N THR A 193 6.37 -29.15 13.97
CA THR A 193 7.20 -28.37 13.03
C THR A 193 8.04 -29.30 12.16
N VAL A 194 7.92 -29.16 10.84
CA VAL A 194 8.55 -30.03 9.84
C VAL A 194 9.44 -29.22 8.91
N THR A 195 10.54 -29.82 8.48
CA THR A 195 11.44 -29.34 7.44
C THR A 195 11.87 -30.56 6.65
N ALA A 196 11.25 -30.79 5.49
CA ALA A 196 11.21 -32.12 4.87
C ALA A 196 12.54 -32.54 4.22
N GLY A 197 13.32 -31.61 3.64
CA GLY A 197 14.74 -31.84 3.36
C GLY A 197 15.28 -31.16 2.10
N GLN A 198 15.85 -31.98 1.21
CA GLN A 198 15.96 -31.74 -0.23
C GLN A 198 15.11 -32.79 -0.93
N GLY A 199 14.35 -32.44 -1.96
CA GLY A 199 13.72 -33.45 -2.80
C GLY A 199 12.39 -33.04 -3.39
N SER A 200 11.60 -34.06 -3.73
CA SER A 200 10.16 -33.95 -3.95
C SER A 200 9.50 -34.76 -2.84
N ASP A 201 9.18 -34.09 -1.75
CA ASP A 201 8.82 -34.66 -0.47
C ASP A 201 7.30 -34.75 -0.30
N THR A 202 6.84 -35.49 0.71
CA THR A 202 5.41 -35.67 0.98
C THR A 202 5.12 -35.66 2.49
N VAL A 203 4.49 -34.61 2.98
CA VAL A 203 4.21 -34.36 4.40
C VAL A 203 2.71 -34.43 4.70
N ASP A 204 2.34 -35.22 5.72
CA ASP A 204 1.01 -35.28 6.35
C ASP A 204 1.18 -34.81 7.81
N ALA A 205 0.78 -33.57 8.13
CA ALA A 205 1.04 -32.97 9.45
C ALA A 205 0.05 -33.50 10.50
N GLY A 206 -1.27 -33.30 10.33
CA GLY A 206 -2.32 -34.10 10.96
C GLY A 206 -3.37 -33.34 11.78
N ASP A 207 -3.55 -33.73 13.06
CA ASP A 207 -4.44 -33.06 14.03
C ASP A 207 -3.64 -31.97 14.78
N GLY A 208 -3.46 -30.76 14.23
CA GLY A 208 -2.35 -29.87 14.57
C GLY A 208 -2.63 -28.37 14.79
N ALA A 209 -1.55 -27.60 14.69
CA ALA A 209 -1.48 -26.15 14.45
C ALA A 209 -0.02 -25.89 13.98
N ASP A 210 0.26 -26.40 12.78
CA ASP A 210 1.56 -26.95 12.41
C ASP A 210 2.34 -26.04 11.46
N LEU A 211 3.67 -26.17 11.48
CA LEU A 211 4.57 -25.36 10.65
C LEU A 211 5.39 -26.27 9.75
N VAL A 212 5.03 -26.34 8.47
CA VAL A 212 5.68 -27.19 7.47
C VAL A 212 6.46 -26.34 6.48
N TYR A 213 7.76 -26.62 6.39
CA TYR A 213 8.57 -26.26 5.23
C TYR A 213 8.78 -27.55 4.42
N GLY A 214 8.58 -27.49 3.11
CA GLY A 214 9.04 -28.50 2.16
C GLY A 214 10.55 -28.64 2.26
N ASP A 215 11.28 -27.74 1.60
CA ASP A 215 12.73 -27.64 1.75
C ASP A 215 13.21 -27.17 3.13
N TYR A 216 14.54 -27.11 3.28
CA TYR A 216 15.31 -26.50 4.38
C TYR A 216 14.89 -25.09 4.86
N GLY A 217 13.81 -25.02 5.62
CA GLY A 217 13.51 -23.98 6.60
C GLY A 217 13.02 -22.66 6.03
N SER A 218 13.24 -21.56 6.76
CA SER A 218 12.64 -20.26 6.40
C SER A 218 13.28 -19.65 5.14
N TYR A 219 12.60 -19.82 4.02
CA TYR A 219 12.99 -19.33 2.70
C TYR A 219 13.21 -17.80 2.63
N SER A 220 13.92 -17.38 1.60
CA SER A 220 14.11 -15.98 1.22
C SER A 220 14.33 -15.90 -0.29
N ALA A 221 13.29 -15.50 -1.02
CA ALA A 221 13.30 -15.28 -2.47
C ALA A 221 14.34 -14.23 -2.95
N ALA A 222 14.85 -13.39 -2.04
CA ALA A 222 15.99 -12.54 -2.36
C ALA A 222 17.27 -13.39 -2.51
N PRO A 223 18.00 -13.32 -3.64
CA PRO A 223 19.23 -14.09 -3.84
C PRO A 223 20.25 -13.70 -2.76
N ALA A 224 20.80 -14.70 -2.08
CA ALA A 224 21.63 -14.50 -0.90
C ALA A 224 22.99 -13.87 -1.24
N THR A 225 23.05 -12.53 -1.15
CA THR A 225 24.28 -11.76 -1.38
C THR A 225 25.27 -11.90 -0.22
N GLY A 226 26.41 -12.53 -0.46
CA GLY A 226 27.51 -12.68 0.51
C GLY A 226 28.65 -11.68 0.30
N GLU A 227 29.29 -11.26 1.39
CA GLU A 227 30.49 -10.40 1.36
C GLU A 227 31.66 -11.02 2.14
N LEU A 228 32.76 -11.31 1.43
CA LEU A 228 34.08 -11.49 2.04
C LEU A 228 34.64 -10.13 2.48
N ASN A 229 34.53 -9.82 3.77
CA ASN A 229 34.94 -8.51 4.31
C ASN A 229 36.28 -8.55 5.07
N TRP A 230 37.32 -7.92 4.50
CA TRP A 230 38.67 -7.97 5.08
C TRP A 230 38.80 -7.29 6.45
N THR A 231 38.03 -6.23 6.72
CA THR A 231 38.07 -5.54 8.03
C THR A 231 37.44 -6.32 9.18
N GLN A 232 36.65 -7.36 8.90
CA GLN A 232 36.20 -8.29 9.94
C GLN A 232 37.36 -9.17 10.45
N GLN A 233 38.32 -9.50 9.57
CA GLN A 233 39.50 -10.30 9.92
C GLN A 233 40.52 -9.54 10.78
N GLY A 234 40.48 -8.21 10.80
CA GLY A 234 41.25 -7.42 11.74
C GLY A 234 41.41 -5.94 11.40
N GLY A 235 42.27 -5.27 12.18
CA GLY A 235 42.66 -3.89 11.88
C GLY A 235 43.84 -3.81 10.91
N ASN A 236 44.08 -2.62 10.38
CA ASN A 236 45.21 -2.32 9.48
C ASN A 236 46.54 -2.92 9.99
N GLY A 237 47.15 -3.81 9.21
CA GLY A 237 48.38 -4.54 9.54
C GLY A 237 48.18 -5.86 10.30
N THR A 238 46.98 -6.43 10.31
CA THR A 238 46.76 -7.83 10.68
C THR A 238 47.34 -8.74 9.60
N ASP A 239 48.29 -9.60 9.97
CA ASP A 239 48.89 -10.65 9.15
C ASP A 239 47.88 -11.78 8.87
N LEU A 240 47.55 -11.99 7.60
CA LEU A 240 46.60 -13.00 7.11
C LEU A 240 47.29 -14.28 6.58
N SER A 241 48.63 -14.36 6.60
CA SER A 241 49.40 -15.41 5.92
C SER A 241 49.21 -16.85 6.42
N ALA A 242 48.39 -17.05 7.47
CA ALA A 242 47.96 -18.36 7.95
C ALA A 242 46.73 -18.92 7.19
N GLY A 243 46.02 -18.08 6.44
CA GLY A 243 44.66 -18.36 5.95
C GLY A 243 43.59 -18.17 7.04
N PHE A 244 42.33 -18.12 6.61
CA PHE A 244 41.14 -18.05 7.46
C PHE A 244 39.91 -18.59 6.70
N THR A 245 38.80 -18.79 7.41
CA THR A 245 37.48 -19.01 6.82
C THR A 245 36.53 -17.96 7.39
N GLN A 246 35.63 -17.44 6.55
CA GLN A 246 34.63 -16.45 6.92
C GLN A 246 33.24 -16.92 6.49
N ASP A 247 32.48 -17.36 7.47
CA ASP A 247 31.01 -17.43 7.47
C ASP A 247 30.44 -16.06 7.05
N THR A 248 29.72 -16.03 5.93
CA THR A 248 28.97 -14.85 5.45
C THR A 248 27.45 -15.02 5.59
N GLY A 249 26.99 -15.95 6.43
CA GLY A 249 25.61 -16.42 6.49
C GLY A 249 25.48 -17.79 5.83
N GLU A 250 25.16 -17.82 4.54
CA GLU A 250 24.87 -19.06 3.81
C GLU A 250 26.12 -19.73 3.19
N ILE A 251 27.26 -19.01 3.09
CA ILE A 251 28.49 -19.50 2.45
C ILE A 251 29.71 -19.27 3.37
N ASP A 252 30.60 -20.27 3.44
CA ASP A 252 31.77 -20.30 4.32
C ASP A 252 33.07 -20.04 3.50
N VAL A 253 33.41 -18.76 3.26
CA VAL A 253 34.47 -18.37 2.33
C VAL A 253 35.86 -18.63 2.90
N THR A 254 36.58 -19.61 2.34
CA THR A 254 37.91 -20.05 2.81
C THR A 254 39.06 -19.44 2.00
N LEU A 255 39.98 -18.78 2.70
CA LEU A 255 41.14 -18.08 2.15
C LEU A 255 42.45 -18.80 2.44
N ALA A 256 43.17 -19.20 1.38
CA ALA A 256 44.50 -19.78 1.46
C ALA A 256 45.53 -18.94 0.69
N PHE A 257 46.74 -18.81 1.25
CA PHE A 257 47.80 -17.95 0.71
C PHE A 257 49.07 -18.74 0.39
N VAL A 258 49.46 -18.77 -0.88
CA VAL A 258 50.65 -19.47 -1.39
C VAL A 258 51.77 -18.47 -1.69
N ASN A 259 53.02 -18.87 -1.43
CA ASN A 259 54.23 -18.13 -1.80
C ASN A 259 54.95 -18.89 -2.93
N ASP A 260 54.79 -18.40 -4.15
CA ASP A 260 55.20 -19.08 -5.37
C ASP A 260 56.66 -18.82 -5.79
N GLY A 261 57.39 -17.98 -5.05
CA GLY A 261 58.53 -17.28 -5.60
C GLY A 261 59.70 -16.97 -4.68
N ASN A 262 60.43 -15.93 -5.06
CA ASN A 262 61.72 -15.57 -4.48
C ASN A 262 61.67 -14.33 -3.58
N ASN A 263 60.47 -13.79 -3.34
CA ASN A 263 60.25 -12.39 -2.99
C ASN A 263 59.47 -12.16 -1.68
N ALA A 264 59.37 -13.20 -0.83
CA ALA A 264 58.90 -13.14 0.56
C ALA A 264 57.66 -12.23 0.75
N PRO A 265 56.48 -12.67 0.28
CA PRO A 265 55.28 -11.86 0.28
C PRO A 265 54.74 -11.56 1.68
N LEU A 266 53.91 -10.53 1.75
CA LEU A 266 53.06 -10.22 2.91
C LEU A 266 51.60 -10.18 2.44
N PHE A 267 50.71 -10.61 3.33
CA PHE A 267 49.25 -10.57 3.17
C PHE A 267 48.73 -9.90 4.43
N GLU A 268 48.25 -8.66 4.33
CA GLU A 268 47.78 -7.90 5.48
C GLU A 268 46.42 -7.24 5.20
N VAL A 269 45.57 -7.09 6.23
CA VAL A 269 44.40 -6.20 6.13
C VAL A 269 44.91 -4.75 6.03
N ASP A 270 44.46 -4.00 5.03
CA ASP A 270 44.78 -2.57 4.89
C ASP A 270 43.48 -1.74 4.87
N THR A 271 43.49 -0.61 5.58
CA THR A 271 42.35 0.32 5.66
C THR A 271 42.69 1.70 5.10
N GLN A 272 43.70 1.78 4.24
CA GLN A 272 43.97 2.94 3.39
C GLN A 272 42.98 2.97 2.22
N GLY A 273 42.64 4.19 1.79
CA GLY A 273 41.63 4.41 0.75
C GLY A 273 41.97 3.75 -0.58
N GLN A 274 40.99 3.03 -1.13
CA GLN A 274 41.01 2.33 -2.40
C GLN A 274 40.14 3.03 -3.44
N TYR A 275 40.20 2.60 -4.70
CA TYR A 275 39.24 2.98 -5.72
C TYR A 275 38.03 2.04 -5.72
N VAL A 276 36.85 2.65 -5.67
CA VAL A 276 35.52 2.05 -5.83
C VAL A 276 34.71 3.03 -6.69
N ALA A 277 33.90 2.53 -7.61
CA ALA A 277 33.08 3.35 -8.50
C ALA A 277 31.71 3.69 -7.89
N PRO A 278 30.99 4.73 -8.38
CA PRO A 278 29.65 5.03 -7.89
C PRO A 278 28.66 3.93 -8.32
N GLY A 279 27.98 3.31 -7.36
CA GLY A 279 27.09 2.16 -7.60
C GLY A 279 27.77 0.80 -7.43
N GLU A 280 28.91 0.76 -6.74
CA GLU A 280 29.55 -0.46 -6.23
C GLU A 280 29.55 -0.39 -4.71
N ASP A 281 29.20 -1.48 -4.02
CA ASP A 281 29.00 -1.49 -2.57
C ASP A 281 30.27 -1.82 -1.74
N TYR A 282 31.40 -2.11 -2.41
CA TYR A 282 32.68 -2.41 -1.76
C TYR A 282 33.13 -1.30 -0.79
N SER A 283 33.63 -1.67 0.40
CA SER A 283 34.20 -0.69 1.31
C SER A 283 35.52 -0.13 0.77
N SER A 284 35.53 1.17 0.46
CA SER A 284 36.75 1.88 0.02
C SER A 284 37.90 1.91 1.04
N ASN A 285 37.71 1.39 2.27
CA ASN A 285 38.74 1.26 3.30
C ASN A 285 38.83 -0.17 3.86
N SER A 286 38.48 -1.19 3.08
CA SER A 286 38.69 -2.61 3.41
C SER A 286 39.36 -3.32 2.24
N ALA A 287 40.55 -3.86 2.47
CA ALA A 287 41.30 -4.56 1.43
C ALA A 287 42.29 -5.58 1.98
N LEU A 288 42.53 -6.62 1.20
CA LEU A 288 43.73 -7.45 1.28
C LEU A 288 44.88 -6.76 0.54
N TYR A 289 45.92 -6.38 1.27
CA TYR A 289 47.20 -5.90 0.73
C TYR A 289 48.12 -7.08 0.43
N MET A 290 48.49 -7.27 -0.84
CA MET A 290 49.40 -8.31 -1.32
C MET A 290 50.72 -7.66 -1.75
N PHE A 291 51.81 -7.90 -1.00
CA PHE A 291 53.13 -7.28 -1.24
C PHE A 291 54.19 -8.28 -1.72
N GLY A 292 55.19 -7.81 -2.47
CA GLY A 292 56.39 -8.58 -2.82
C GLY A 292 57.67 -7.74 -2.92
N ASN A 293 58.85 -8.38 -2.86
CA ASN A 293 60.17 -7.73 -2.96
C ASN A 293 61.15 -8.35 -3.99
N GLY A 294 60.67 -8.73 -5.18
CA GLY A 294 61.48 -9.49 -6.16
C GLY A 294 60.82 -9.74 -7.51
N ASP A 295 61.57 -10.41 -8.39
CA ASP A 295 61.50 -10.35 -9.86
C ASP A 295 60.85 -11.56 -10.55
N GLY A 296 59.70 -12.01 -10.03
CA GLY A 296 58.94 -13.12 -10.60
C GLY A 296 57.56 -13.26 -9.95
N ALA A 297 57.06 -14.50 -9.87
CA ALA A 297 55.85 -14.83 -9.12
C ALA A 297 55.98 -14.38 -7.65
N THR A 298 54.92 -13.80 -7.11
CA THR A 298 54.82 -13.33 -5.73
C THR A 298 54.04 -14.32 -4.89
N SER A 299 52.79 -14.53 -5.27
CA SER A 299 51.82 -15.26 -4.46
C SER A 299 50.59 -15.64 -5.26
N THR A 300 49.90 -16.66 -4.77
CA THR A 300 48.54 -17.02 -5.20
C THR A 300 47.65 -16.94 -3.97
N THR A 301 46.62 -16.10 -4.05
CA THR A 301 45.50 -16.13 -3.13
C THR A 301 44.47 -17.08 -3.71
N VAL A 302 44.05 -18.08 -2.95
CA VAL A 302 42.95 -18.98 -3.32
C VAL A 302 41.76 -18.64 -2.43
N MET A 303 40.62 -18.38 -3.06
CA MET A 303 39.32 -18.18 -2.43
C MET A 303 38.45 -19.37 -2.83
N SER A 304 38.16 -20.25 -1.88
CA SER A 304 37.27 -21.40 -2.06
C SER A 304 35.95 -21.12 -1.36
N PHE A 305 34.85 -21.44 -2.03
CA PHE A 305 33.49 -21.34 -1.49
C PHE A 305 33.02 -22.74 -1.05
N ALA A 306 32.05 -22.77 -0.13
CA ALA A 306 31.36 -23.95 0.35
C ALA A 306 30.07 -23.52 1.05
N ALA A 307 29.04 -24.37 1.06
CA ALA A 307 27.81 -24.11 1.79
C ALA A 307 28.07 -24.06 3.31
N SER A 308 27.47 -23.09 4.00
CA SER A 308 27.38 -23.12 5.47
C SER A 308 26.59 -24.36 5.91
N SER A 309 26.97 -24.92 7.06
CA SER A 309 26.32 -26.12 7.60
C SER A 309 24.82 -25.88 7.87
N GLY A 310 23.95 -26.46 7.04
CA GLY A 310 22.49 -26.26 7.10
C GLY A 310 21.98 -25.04 6.34
N ALA A 311 22.65 -24.63 5.26
CA ALA A 311 22.18 -23.60 4.33
C ALA A 311 21.70 -24.22 3.01
N SER A 312 20.57 -23.73 2.49
CA SER A 312 19.87 -24.21 1.29
C SER A 312 20.53 -23.71 -0.01
N VAL A 313 21.83 -24.00 -0.16
CA VAL A 313 22.69 -23.53 -1.26
C VAL A 313 23.73 -24.57 -1.66
N GLU A 314 24.14 -24.51 -2.93
CA GLU A 314 25.29 -25.25 -3.46
C GLU A 314 26.61 -24.78 -2.84
N ASP A 315 27.66 -25.61 -2.94
CA ASP A 315 29.05 -25.20 -2.63
C ASP A 315 29.57 -24.08 -3.59
N GLU A 316 28.87 -23.84 -4.70
CA GLU A 316 29.22 -22.86 -5.72
C GLU A 316 28.49 -21.52 -5.55
N VAL A 317 29.18 -20.43 -5.88
CA VAL A 317 28.60 -19.07 -5.91
C VAL A 317 28.49 -18.54 -7.33
N GLN A 318 27.70 -17.49 -7.55
CA GLN A 318 27.52 -16.80 -8.82
C GLN A 318 27.72 -15.29 -8.69
N ASN A 319 27.76 -14.60 -9.85
CA ASN A 319 27.88 -13.13 -9.98
C ASN A 319 29.00 -12.48 -9.14
N VAL A 320 30.08 -13.21 -8.86
CA VAL A 320 31.19 -12.79 -8.01
C VAL A 320 31.88 -11.55 -8.59
N SER A 321 32.03 -10.50 -7.80
CA SER A 321 32.60 -9.22 -8.25
C SER A 321 33.48 -8.55 -7.20
N PHE A 322 34.65 -8.06 -7.63
CA PHE A 322 35.61 -7.34 -6.78
C PHE A 322 36.57 -6.47 -7.60
N ARG A 323 37.36 -5.62 -6.94
CA ARG A 323 38.40 -4.81 -7.57
C ARG A 323 39.81 -5.18 -7.15
N VAL A 324 40.73 -5.15 -8.12
CA VAL A 324 42.18 -5.14 -7.90
C VAL A 324 42.70 -3.72 -8.15
N ASN A 325 43.36 -3.13 -7.15
CA ASN A 325 43.79 -1.73 -7.10
C ASN A 325 45.31 -1.58 -6.95
N ASP A 326 45.82 -0.42 -7.39
CA ASP A 326 47.23 -0.04 -7.56
C ASP A 326 48.01 -0.96 -8.52
N VAL A 327 47.39 -1.31 -9.65
CA VAL A 327 48.00 -2.07 -10.75
C VAL A 327 48.98 -1.16 -11.51
N ASP A 328 50.17 -0.91 -10.93
CA ASP A 328 51.04 0.21 -11.32
C ASP A 328 52.40 -0.15 -11.95
N TRP A 329 53.12 0.89 -12.40
CA TRP A 329 54.42 0.78 -13.05
C TRP A 329 55.49 1.71 -12.47
N GLY A 330 56.52 1.08 -11.90
CA GLY A 330 57.63 1.74 -11.22
C GLY A 330 58.91 1.54 -12.00
N SER A 331 59.34 2.58 -12.73
CA SER A 331 60.55 2.60 -13.56
C SER A 331 61.82 2.06 -12.87
N GLY A 332 62.15 0.79 -13.08
CA GLY A 332 63.31 0.12 -12.47
C GLY A 332 63.05 -0.44 -11.08
N ASN A 333 61.79 -0.72 -10.74
CA ASN A 333 61.33 -1.22 -9.44
C ASN A 333 60.28 -2.34 -9.63
N HIS A 334 59.12 -2.04 -10.22
CA HIS A 334 58.05 -3.00 -10.45
C HIS A 334 57.31 -2.78 -11.78
N THR A 335 56.59 -3.81 -12.22
CA THR A 335 55.53 -3.75 -13.24
C THR A 335 54.59 -4.86 -12.87
N ASP A 336 53.41 -4.47 -12.42
CA ASP A 336 52.54 -5.39 -11.73
C ASP A 336 51.69 -6.18 -12.72
N ILE A 337 51.53 -7.46 -12.41
CA ILE A 337 50.89 -8.43 -13.28
C ILE A 337 50.18 -9.42 -12.38
N PHE A 338 48.87 -9.54 -12.58
CA PHE A 338 48.05 -10.52 -11.88
C PHE A 338 47.23 -11.32 -12.89
N THR A 339 46.85 -12.53 -12.51
CA THR A 339 45.96 -13.42 -13.28
C THR A 339 44.86 -13.91 -12.36
N VAL A 340 43.62 -13.83 -12.81
CA VAL A 340 42.47 -14.37 -12.06
C VAL A 340 41.94 -15.61 -12.79
N ASN A 341 42.08 -16.78 -12.20
CA ASN A 341 41.41 -17.99 -12.66
C ASN A 341 40.18 -18.23 -11.78
N ALA A 342 39.17 -18.89 -12.34
CA ALA A 342 37.98 -19.32 -11.65
C ALA A 342 37.65 -20.75 -12.11
N TYR A 343 37.15 -21.60 -11.22
CA TYR A 343 36.85 -23.01 -11.50
C TYR A 343 35.52 -23.43 -10.87
N ASP A 344 34.78 -24.29 -11.58
CA ASP A 344 33.59 -24.95 -11.04
C ASP A 344 33.99 -26.09 -10.07
N ALA A 345 33.01 -26.66 -9.36
CA ALA A 345 33.22 -27.76 -8.42
C ALA A 345 33.86 -29.03 -9.06
N ASP A 346 33.66 -29.22 -10.36
CA ASP A 346 34.26 -30.31 -11.17
C ASP A 346 35.74 -29.99 -11.57
N GLY A 347 36.18 -28.74 -11.36
CA GLY A 347 37.51 -28.21 -11.68
C GLY A 347 37.67 -27.72 -13.13
N ASN A 348 36.59 -27.46 -13.87
CA ASN A 348 36.65 -26.83 -15.19
C ASN A 348 36.77 -25.30 -15.06
N PRO A 349 37.46 -24.61 -15.99
CA PRO A 349 37.66 -23.18 -15.90
C PRO A 349 36.42 -22.35 -16.27
N VAL A 350 35.97 -21.52 -15.33
CA VAL A 350 34.86 -20.56 -15.46
C VAL A 350 35.34 -19.28 -16.16
N ALA A 351 34.42 -18.55 -16.79
CA ALA A 351 34.74 -17.33 -17.53
C ALA A 351 34.91 -16.11 -16.60
N VAL A 352 36.06 -15.44 -16.70
CA VAL A 352 36.39 -14.23 -15.93
C VAL A 352 36.40 -13.00 -16.84
N SER A 353 35.63 -11.98 -16.45
CA SER A 353 35.67 -10.62 -17.01
C SER A 353 36.73 -9.79 -16.28
N LEU A 354 37.46 -8.96 -17.02
CA LEU A 354 38.50 -8.07 -16.49
C LEU A 354 38.40 -6.71 -17.18
N THR A 355 37.99 -5.70 -16.42
CA THR A 355 37.70 -4.34 -16.93
C THR A 355 38.58 -3.29 -16.24
N PRO A 356 39.74 -2.92 -16.83
CA PRO A 356 40.58 -1.84 -16.33
C PRO A 356 39.93 -0.46 -16.50
N GLY A 357 40.09 0.41 -15.50
CA GLY A 357 39.75 1.84 -15.61
C GLY A 357 40.85 2.71 -16.23
N GLY A 358 42.03 2.13 -16.54
CA GLY A 358 43.19 2.80 -17.13
C GLY A 358 43.66 2.22 -18.47
N GLY A 359 44.96 2.34 -18.75
CA GLY A 359 45.60 1.83 -19.97
C GLY A 359 46.15 0.42 -19.88
N ASP A 360 45.89 -0.31 -18.79
CA ASP A 360 46.42 -1.64 -18.53
C ASP A 360 46.02 -2.66 -19.59
N THR A 361 46.89 -3.64 -19.82
CA THR A 361 46.70 -4.61 -20.91
C THR A 361 46.18 -5.95 -20.38
N VAL A 362 44.91 -6.22 -20.68
CA VAL A 362 44.28 -7.54 -20.49
C VAL A 362 44.69 -8.49 -21.64
N SER A 363 45.03 -9.74 -21.31
CA SER A 363 45.48 -10.76 -22.27
C SER A 363 44.95 -12.15 -21.89
N GLY A 364 43.64 -12.35 -22.03
CA GLY A 364 42.93 -13.42 -21.35
C GLY A 364 42.79 -13.05 -19.87
N ASN A 365 42.86 -14.05 -18.99
CA ASN A 365 42.75 -13.89 -17.54
C ASN A 365 43.88 -13.08 -16.86
N THR A 366 44.90 -12.65 -17.60
CA THR A 366 46.05 -11.89 -17.09
C THR A 366 45.96 -10.41 -17.43
N VAL A 367 46.13 -9.54 -16.44
CA VAL A 367 46.38 -8.10 -16.62
C VAL A 367 47.86 -7.80 -16.44
N THR A 368 48.39 -6.86 -17.22
CA THR A 368 49.71 -6.25 -16.97
C THR A 368 49.58 -4.74 -16.95
N ALA A 369 50.14 -4.12 -15.90
CA ALA A 369 50.15 -2.68 -15.69
C ALA A 369 50.74 -1.92 -16.88
N GLU A 370 50.29 -0.69 -17.10
CA GLU A 370 50.72 0.14 -18.23
C GLU A 370 52.13 0.77 -18.05
N THR A 371 52.33 2.04 -18.42
CA THR A 371 53.62 2.75 -18.21
C THR A 371 53.45 4.14 -17.59
N LEU A 372 52.28 4.38 -17.01
CA LEU A 372 52.02 5.51 -16.11
C LEU A 372 52.39 5.08 -14.67
N ALA A 373 51.99 5.84 -13.67
CA ALA A 373 52.20 5.48 -12.27
C ALA A 373 51.06 6.11 -11.46
N GLU A 374 50.29 5.25 -10.82
CA GLU A 374 48.96 5.54 -10.29
C GLU A 374 49.04 5.78 -8.76
N ALA A 375 47.95 5.48 -8.05
CA ALA A 375 47.86 5.36 -6.60
C ALA A 375 46.59 4.54 -6.29
N PRO A 376 46.44 3.86 -5.14
CA PRO A 376 45.34 2.91 -4.90
C PRO A 376 43.92 3.50 -5.03
N THR A 377 43.79 4.82 -4.84
CA THR A 377 42.55 5.61 -5.01
C THR A 377 42.22 6.00 -6.46
N SER A 378 43.00 5.54 -7.44
CA SER A 378 42.91 5.99 -8.84
C SER A 378 42.23 4.95 -9.73
N ALA A 379 41.13 5.32 -10.38
CA ALA A 379 40.47 4.50 -11.40
C ALA A 379 41.43 3.95 -12.47
N GLY A 380 42.47 4.72 -12.80
CA GLY A 380 43.47 4.34 -13.80
C GLY A 380 44.37 3.16 -13.43
N GLY A 381 44.47 2.81 -12.14
CA GLY A 381 45.22 1.63 -11.65
C GLY A 381 44.29 0.63 -10.99
N SER A 382 43.04 0.58 -11.42
CA SER A 382 41.98 -0.29 -10.88
C SER A 382 41.41 -1.16 -11.98
N VAL A 383 41.19 -2.43 -11.68
CA VAL A 383 40.53 -3.40 -12.54
C VAL A 383 39.33 -3.96 -11.79
N LEU A 384 38.15 -3.89 -12.41
CA LEU A 384 36.98 -4.66 -11.98
C LEU A 384 37.13 -6.09 -12.49
N VAL A 385 36.89 -7.06 -11.61
CA VAL A 385 36.90 -8.50 -11.87
C VAL A 385 35.47 -9.00 -11.66
N GLU A 386 34.90 -9.68 -12.66
CA GLU A 386 33.54 -10.24 -12.58
C GLU A 386 33.59 -11.70 -13.02
N VAL A 387 32.94 -12.62 -12.28
CA VAL A 387 32.83 -14.04 -12.59
C VAL A 387 31.36 -14.44 -12.50
N ALA A 388 30.75 -14.81 -13.63
CA ALA A 388 29.31 -15.07 -13.67
C ALA A 388 28.87 -16.29 -12.84
N GLY A 389 29.78 -17.27 -12.66
CA GLY A 389 29.49 -18.52 -11.97
C GLY A 389 28.76 -19.57 -12.83
N PRO A 390 28.35 -20.70 -12.23
CA PRO A 390 28.74 -21.17 -10.89
C PRO A 390 30.28 -21.26 -10.74
N VAL A 391 30.79 -21.04 -9.53
CA VAL A 391 32.22 -21.10 -9.22
C VAL A 391 32.46 -21.54 -7.77
N ALA A 392 33.23 -22.62 -7.60
CA ALA A 392 33.69 -23.13 -6.31
C ALA A 392 35.05 -22.55 -5.87
N GLU A 393 35.93 -22.16 -6.81
CA GLU A 393 37.27 -21.64 -6.48
C GLU A 393 37.74 -20.50 -7.41
N ILE A 394 38.33 -19.45 -6.82
CA ILE A 394 39.00 -18.35 -7.53
C ILE A 394 40.46 -18.23 -7.09
N GLU A 395 41.39 -18.35 -8.05
CA GLU A 395 42.83 -18.09 -7.86
C GLU A 395 43.17 -16.65 -8.31
N VAL A 396 43.75 -15.83 -7.44
CA VAL A 396 44.41 -14.56 -7.81
C VAL A 396 45.92 -14.72 -7.70
N VAL A 397 46.56 -14.96 -8.85
CA VAL A 397 48.01 -15.17 -9.00
C VAL A 397 48.71 -13.85 -9.30
N TYR A 398 49.53 -13.35 -8.37
CA TYR A 398 50.22 -12.07 -8.45
C TYR A 398 51.74 -12.22 -8.68
N ALA A 399 52.33 -11.34 -9.49
CA ALA A 399 53.74 -11.36 -9.89
C ALA A 399 54.27 -9.96 -10.25
N ASN A 400 55.60 -9.84 -10.44
CA ASN A 400 56.27 -8.61 -10.89
C ASN A 400 57.29 -8.90 -12.01
N LEU A 401 57.31 -8.08 -13.07
CA LEU A 401 58.23 -8.20 -14.21
C LEU A 401 59.56 -7.43 -14.07
N GLN A 402 59.78 -6.72 -12.94
CA GLN A 402 61.01 -6.00 -12.60
C GLN A 402 61.53 -6.40 -11.21
N GLY A 403 62.73 -5.93 -10.83
CA GLY A 403 63.32 -6.19 -9.51
C GLY A 403 63.25 -4.98 -8.59
N GLY A 404 62.45 -5.08 -7.53
CA GLY A 404 62.19 -3.99 -6.59
C GLY A 404 61.21 -4.40 -5.49
N THR A 405 60.31 -3.50 -5.10
CA THR A 405 59.18 -3.78 -4.18
C THR A 405 57.86 -3.39 -4.82
N GLN A 406 56.86 -4.26 -4.74
CA GLN A 406 55.56 -4.17 -5.42
C GLN A 406 54.40 -4.43 -4.44
N ALA A 407 53.21 -3.90 -4.72
CA ALA A 407 51.99 -4.30 -4.02
C ALA A 407 50.72 -4.01 -4.84
N ILE A 408 49.70 -4.86 -4.67
CA ILE A 408 48.31 -4.63 -5.09
C ILE A 408 47.36 -4.76 -3.90
N TRP A 409 46.16 -4.19 -4.03
CA TRP A 409 45.07 -4.28 -3.05
C TRP A 409 43.84 -4.93 -3.68
N LEU A 410 43.28 -5.97 -3.06
CA LEU A 410 41.97 -6.52 -3.42
C LEU A 410 40.92 -5.93 -2.48
N THR A 411 39.82 -5.40 -3.01
CA THR A 411 38.66 -4.97 -2.19
C THR A 411 37.96 -6.16 -1.56
N ASP A 412 36.99 -5.91 -0.68
CA ASP A 412 35.97 -6.90 -0.32
C ASP A 412 35.37 -7.54 -1.60
N VAL A 413 34.97 -8.81 -1.49
CA VAL A 413 34.42 -9.59 -2.61
C VAL A 413 32.94 -9.82 -2.35
N GLN A 414 32.12 -9.39 -3.30
CA GLN A 414 30.66 -9.59 -3.31
C GLN A 414 30.33 -10.78 -4.21
N PHE A 415 29.31 -11.56 -3.86
CA PHE A 415 28.82 -12.71 -4.62
C PHE A 415 27.36 -13.01 -4.26
N GLU A 416 26.70 -13.84 -5.05
CA GLU A 416 25.41 -14.46 -4.72
C GLU A 416 25.64 -15.96 -4.49
N ALA A 417 25.00 -16.56 -3.50
CA ALA A 417 24.96 -18.02 -3.40
C ALA A 417 24.08 -18.61 -4.53
N VAL A 418 24.39 -19.82 -5.00
CA VAL A 418 23.51 -20.57 -5.90
C VAL A 418 22.57 -21.40 -5.04
N ARG A 419 21.26 -21.15 -5.11
CA ARG A 419 20.24 -22.01 -4.48
C ARG A 419 20.35 -23.44 -5.05
N VAL A 420 20.14 -24.43 -4.19
CA VAL A 420 19.89 -25.79 -4.69
C VAL A 420 18.57 -25.74 -5.46
N ALA A 421 18.51 -26.37 -6.62
CA ALA A 421 17.24 -26.53 -7.33
C ALA A 421 16.46 -27.64 -6.63
N ASN A 422 15.52 -27.23 -5.80
CA ASN A 422 14.65 -28.07 -5.01
C ASN A 422 13.59 -28.75 -5.91
N GLY A 423 12.61 -29.46 -5.34
CA GLY A 423 11.71 -30.32 -6.11
C GLY A 423 10.23 -30.10 -5.84
N ASP A 424 9.41 -30.69 -6.71
CA ASP A 424 7.94 -30.60 -6.67
C ASP A 424 7.37 -31.28 -5.41
N ASP A 425 6.92 -30.49 -4.42
CA ASP A 425 6.52 -30.96 -3.08
C ASP A 425 5.01 -31.20 -2.89
N SER A 426 4.65 -31.98 -1.87
CA SER A 426 3.27 -32.33 -1.53
C SER A 426 3.00 -32.21 -0.02
N LEU A 427 2.47 -31.07 0.42
CA LEU A 427 2.26 -30.71 1.83
C LEU A 427 0.76 -30.74 2.19
N LEU A 428 0.41 -31.43 3.28
CA LEU A 428 -0.93 -31.46 3.87
C LEU A 428 -0.84 -31.02 5.35
N GLY A 429 -1.58 -29.98 5.71
CA GLY A 429 -1.78 -29.55 7.10
C GLY A 429 -2.69 -30.53 7.83
N GLY A 430 -4.00 -30.29 7.79
CA GLY A 430 -5.03 -31.31 7.96
C GLY A 430 -6.21 -30.87 8.82
N ALA A 431 -5.94 -30.34 10.02
CA ALA A 431 -6.95 -29.87 10.97
C ALA A 431 -6.31 -29.01 12.08
N GLY A 432 -6.16 -27.71 11.82
CA GLY A 432 -5.44 -26.77 12.67
C GLY A 432 -5.62 -25.31 12.24
N ASP A 433 -4.83 -24.41 12.81
CA ASP A 433 -4.53 -23.13 12.17
C ASP A 433 -3.09 -23.28 11.65
N ASP A 434 -2.91 -23.90 10.47
CA ASP A 434 -1.63 -24.42 9.98
C ASP A 434 -0.86 -23.40 9.12
N THR A 435 0.43 -23.67 8.84
CA THR A 435 1.28 -22.82 7.98
C THR A 435 2.21 -23.68 7.12
N LEU A 436 2.06 -23.61 5.80
CA LEU A 436 2.76 -24.45 4.81
C LEU A 436 3.56 -23.58 3.82
N PHE A 437 4.83 -23.94 3.58
CA PHE A 437 5.72 -23.30 2.61
C PHE A 437 6.26 -24.34 1.62
N GLY A 438 5.96 -24.21 0.31
CA GLY A 438 6.54 -25.04 -0.76
C GLY A 438 8.03 -24.73 -0.95
N GLN A 439 8.29 -23.56 -1.57
CA GLN A 439 9.55 -22.82 -1.75
C GLN A 439 10.07 -22.76 -3.20
N GLU A 440 10.85 -23.75 -3.67
CA GLU A 440 11.42 -23.78 -5.03
C GLU A 440 11.07 -25.11 -5.75
N GLY A 441 9.78 -25.38 -5.94
CA GLY A 441 9.26 -26.55 -6.67
C GLY A 441 8.05 -26.22 -7.53
N ALA A 442 7.34 -27.22 -8.04
CA ALA A 442 6.01 -27.05 -8.65
C ALA A 442 4.96 -27.71 -7.75
N ASP A 443 4.57 -26.99 -6.71
CA ASP A 443 4.19 -27.59 -5.43
C ASP A 443 2.69 -27.82 -5.27
N THR A 444 2.31 -28.67 -4.31
CA THR A 444 0.91 -28.96 -3.98
C THR A 444 0.69 -28.84 -2.47
N LEU A 445 -0.05 -27.82 -2.05
CA LEU A 445 -0.33 -27.50 -0.65
C LEU A 445 -1.85 -27.64 -0.38
N ASP A 446 -2.23 -28.36 0.66
CA ASP A 446 -3.61 -28.58 1.13
C ASP A 446 -3.66 -28.24 2.63
N GLY A 447 -4.30 -27.13 3.01
CA GLY A 447 -4.45 -26.68 4.40
C GLY A 447 -5.37 -27.62 5.17
N GLY A 448 -6.67 -27.49 4.94
CA GLY A 448 -7.65 -28.55 5.15
C GLY A 448 -8.89 -28.17 5.95
N ALA A 449 -8.73 -27.62 7.16
CA ALA A 449 -9.84 -27.26 8.05
C ALA A 449 -9.42 -26.50 9.33
N ASP A 450 -10.21 -25.48 9.70
CA ASP A 450 -9.78 -24.34 10.54
C ASP A 450 -8.78 -23.46 9.71
N ASN A 451 -8.10 -22.44 10.25
CA ASN A 451 -7.70 -21.25 9.43
C ASN A 451 -6.21 -21.24 9.02
N ASP A 452 -5.92 -21.45 7.73
CA ASP A 452 -4.58 -21.83 7.26
C ASP A 452 -3.82 -20.73 6.48
N SER A 453 -2.49 -20.86 6.42
CA SER A 453 -1.56 -19.96 5.72
C SER A 453 -0.64 -20.72 4.77
N LEU A 454 -0.88 -20.63 3.47
CA LEU A 454 -0.16 -21.35 2.40
C LEU A 454 0.67 -20.37 1.55
N ASP A 455 1.92 -20.74 1.27
CA ASP A 455 2.88 -19.96 0.47
C ASP A 455 3.57 -20.92 -0.52
N GLY A 456 3.27 -20.79 -1.81
CA GLY A 456 3.83 -21.63 -2.88
C GLY A 456 5.31 -21.34 -3.08
N GLY A 457 5.63 -20.12 -3.51
CA GLY A 457 6.98 -19.58 -3.59
C GLY A 457 7.41 -19.25 -5.02
N ALA A 458 7.96 -20.23 -5.74
CA ALA A 458 8.57 -20.01 -7.05
C ALA A 458 8.49 -21.23 -7.98
N GLY A 459 7.36 -21.39 -8.68
CA GLY A 459 7.21 -22.46 -9.67
C GLY A 459 5.98 -22.44 -10.57
N ALA A 460 4.97 -23.23 -10.21
CA ALA A 460 3.73 -23.45 -10.96
C ALA A 460 2.71 -24.23 -10.12
N ASP A 461 2.22 -23.60 -9.05
CA ASP A 461 1.84 -24.29 -7.82
C ASP A 461 0.33 -24.51 -7.69
N SER A 462 -0.06 -25.38 -6.74
CA SER A 462 -1.44 -25.83 -6.53
C SER A 462 -1.82 -25.76 -5.05
N LEU A 463 -2.38 -24.63 -4.62
CA LEU A 463 -2.76 -24.34 -3.23
C LEU A 463 -4.27 -24.53 -3.01
N LEU A 464 -4.63 -25.15 -1.88
CA LEU A 464 -6.01 -25.37 -1.44
C LEU A 464 -6.13 -25.06 0.06
N GLY A 465 -6.93 -24.07 0.48
CA GLY A 465 -7.24 -23.83 1.90
C GLY A 465 -8.29 -24.81 2.45
N ALA A 466 -9.26 -25.14 1.60
CA ALA A 466 -10.42 -26.00 1.79
C ALA A 466 -11.49 -25.54 2.81
N GLY A 467 -11.17 -24.90 3.94
CA GLY A 467 -12.16 -24.81 5.02
C GLY A 467 -11.86 -23.99 6.27
N GLY A 468 -11.32 -22.79 6.13
CA GLY A 468 -11.13 -21.85 7.25
C GLY A 468 -11.54 -20.41 6.98
N ALA A 469 -10.53 -19.55 6.92
CA ALA A 469 -10.59 -18.13 6.55
C ALA A 469 -9.15 -17.80 6.10
N ASP A 470 -8.81 -18.35 4.95
CA ASP A 470 -7.47 -18.84 4.65
C ASP A 470 -6.63 -17.79 3.91
N THR A 471 -5.30 -17.88 3.99
CA THR A 471 -4.38 -16.97 3.30
C THR A 471 -3.48 -17.78 2.37
N LEU A 472 -3.62 -17.58 1.06
CA LEU A 472 -2.91 -18.31 0.01
C LEU A 472 -2.07 -17.34 -0.84
N THR A 473 -0.77 -17.60 -0.98
CA THR A 473 0.14 -16.89 -1.90
C THR A 473 0.69 -17.86 -2.93
N GLY A 474 0.53 -17.58 -4.23
CA GLY A 474 1.20 -18.30 -5.33
C GLY A 474 2.69 -17.97 -5.35
N GLY A 475 3.07 -16.93 -6.09
CA GLY A 475 4.42 -16.37 -6.06
C GLY A 475 4.98 -16.09 -7.46
N ASP A 476 6.23 -16.48 -7.69
CA ASP A 476 6.90 -16.39 -9.00
C ASP A 476 6.51 -17.59 -9.88
N GLY A 477 5.31 -17.58 -10.49
CA GLY A 477 4.71 -18.83 -11.01
C GLY A 477 3.77 -18.77 -12.22
N ALA A 478 2.76 -19.65 -12.18
CA ALA A 478 1.65 -19.81 -13.13
C ALA A 478 0.55 -20.67 -12.46
N ASP A 479 -0.01 -20.15 -11.37
CA ASP A 479 -0.43 -20.95 -10.22
C ASP A 479 -1.95 -21.16 -10.15
N VAL A 480 -2.38 -22.06 -9.27
CA VAL A 480 -3.79 -22.41 -9.03
C VAL A 480 -4.08 -22.36 -7.53
N LEU A 481 -4.90 -21.39 -7.11
CA LEU A 481 -5.32 -21.18 -5.73
C LEU A 481 -6.84 -21.46 -5.63
N GLU A 482 -7.25 -22.31 -4.70
CA GLU A 482 -8.66 -22.55 -4.34
C GLU A 482 -8.82 -22.31 -2.83
N GLY A 483 -9.59 -21.29 -2.42
CA GLY A 483 -9.88 -20.96 -1.02
C GLY A 483 -10.70 -22.07 -0.36
N GLY A 484 -12.03 -21.97 -0.37
CA GLY A 484 -12.90 -23.09 0.01
C GLY A 484 -14.24 -22.69 0.62
N ASP A 485 -14.48 -23.15 1.86
CA ASP A 485 -15.66 -22.84 2.69
C ASP A 485 -15.25 -21.79 3.77
N GLY A 486 -15.06 -20.51 3.41
CA GLY A 486 -14.38 -19.54 4.30
C GLY A 486 -14.71 -18.06 4.12
N ALA A 487 -13.64 -17.24 4.05
CA ALA A 487 -13.61 -15.80 3.83
C ALA A 487 -12.15 -15.42 3.52
N ASP A 488 -11.71 -15.80 2.34
CA ASP A 488 -10.31 -16.16 2.09
C ASP A 488 -9.54 -15.03 1.37
N THR A 489 -8.22 -14.99 1.53
CA THR A 489 -7.33 -14.00 0.90
C THR A 489 -6.32 -14.71 0.00
N LEU A 490 -6.47 -14.53 -1.31
CA LEU A 490 -5.66 -15.19 -2.34
C LEU A 490 -4.80 -14.14 -3.08
N SER A 491 -3.49 -14.34 -3.18
CA SER A 491 -2.58 -13.56 -4.05
C SER A 491 -1.89 -14.47 -5.05
N GLY A 492 -2.00 -14.18 -6.35
CA GLY A 492 -1.21 -14.87 -7.40
C GLY A 492 0.23 -14.36 -7.52
N ASP A 493 0.46 -13.11 -7.09
CA ASP A 493 1.73 -12.38 -7.16
C ASP A 493 2.29 -12.15 -8.58
N ALA A 494 2.87 -13.14 -9.27
CA ALA A 494 3.74 -12.90 -10.43
C ALA A 494 3.71 -13.94 -11.57
N GLY A 495 2.53 -14.40 -12.00
CA GLY A 495 2.42 -15.41 -13.05
C GLY A 495 1.40 -15.16 -14.18
N ALA A 496 0.47 -16.09 -14.30
CA ALA A 496 -0.63 -16.13 -15.27
C ALA A 496 -1.74 -17.03 -14.69
N ASP A 497 -2.33 -16.55 -13.60
CA ASP A 497 -2.72 -17.39 -12.46
C ASP A 497 -4.23 -17.64 -12.41
N ILE A 498 -4.66 -18.61 -11.59
CA ILE A 498 -6.06 -19.03 -11.51
C ILE A 498 -6.51 -19.06 -10.05
N LEU A 499 -7.27 -18.05 -9.64
CA LEU A 499 -7.74 -17.86 -8.27
C LEU A 499 -9.24 -18.17 -8.19
N PHE A 500 -9.62 -19.10 -7.32
CA PHE A 500 -11.00 -19.41 -6.95
C PHE A 500 -11.18 -19.10 -5.45
N GLY A 501 -12.10 -18.20 -5.08
CA GLY A 501 -12.45 -17.98 -3.67
C GLY A 501 -13.16 -19.20 -3.12
N GLY A 502 -14.43 -19.39 -3.49
CA GLY A 502 -15.18 -20.62 -3.23
C GLY A 502 -16.59 -20.32 -2.75
N THR A 503 -16.77 -20.34 -1.43
CA THR A 503 -17.97 -19.85 -0.75
C THR A 503 -17.57 -19.13 0.54
N GLY A 504 -17.73 -17.81 0.53
CA GLY A 504 -17.23 -16.92 1.56
C GLY A 504 -17.51 -15.48 1.15
N ASP A 505 -16.90 -14.52 1.83
CA ASP A 505 -16.81 -13.13 1.35
C ASP A 505 -15.31 -12.91 1.05
N ASP A 506 -14.85 -13.34 -0.13
CA ASP A 506 -13.43 -13.61 -0.44
C ASP A 506 -12.71 -12.41 -1.09
N THR A 507 -11.36 -12.37 -1.05
CA THR A 507 -10.53 -11.33 -1.68
C THR A 507 -9.41 -11.93 -2.53
N LEU A 508 -9.40 -11.62 -3.83
CA LEU A 508 -8.50 -12.19 -4.83
C LEU A 508 -7.63 -11.08 -5.47
N GLU A 509 -6.31 -11.12 -5.30
CA GLU A 509 -5.36 -10.26 -6.01
C GLU A 509 -4.61 -11.10 -7.06
N GLY A 510 -4.85 -10.86 -8.35
CA GLY A 510 -4.19 -11.63 -9.43
C GLY A 510 -2.68 -11.41 -9.49
N GLY A 511 -2.26 -10.14 -9.41
CA GLY A 511 -0.86 -9.76 -9.45
C GLY A 511 -0.37 -9.38 -10.86
N ALA A 512 0.87 -9.71 -11.18
CA ALA A 512 1.59 -9.17 -12.34
C ALA A 512 1.43 -10.01 -13.64
N GLY A 513 0.21 -10.47 -13.94
CA GLY A 513 -0.02 -11.53 -14.91
C GLY A 513 -1.02 -11.23 -16.05
N ALA A 514 -1.95 -12.18 -16.23
CA ALA A 514 -3.03 -12.19 -17.21
C ALA A 514 -4.09 -13.21 -16.75
N ASP A 515 -4.73 -12.91 -15.63
CA ASP A 515 -5.16 -13.93 -14.65
C ASP A 515 -6.65 -14.29 -14.75
N SER A 516 -7.05 -15.36 -14.08
CA SER A 516 -8.42 -15.88 -14.10
C SER A 516 -9.00 -15.88 -12.69
N LEU A 517 -9.68 -14.79 -12.33
CA LEU A 517 -10.29 -14.59 -11.01
C LEU A 517 -11.72 -15.15 -10.97
N SER A 518 -12.14 -15.69 -9.83
CA SER A 518 -13.47 -16.27 -9.62
C SER A 518 -13.79 -16.33 -8.13
N GLY A 519 -14.39 -15.29 -7.55
CA GLY A 519 -14.79 -15.28 -6.13
C GLY A 519 -15.77 -16.41 -5.82
N GLY A 520 -17.01 -16.26 -6.28
CA GLY A 520 -17.89 -17.36 -6.62
C GLY A 520 -19.22 -17.43 -5.86
N ALA A 521 -19.26 -17.19 -4.53
CA ALA A 521 -20.47 -17.46 -3.75
C ALA A 521 -20.64 -16.73 -2.41
N GLY A 522 -20.26 -15.46 -2.29
CA GLY A 522 -20.86 -14.58 -1.28
C GLY A 522 -20.87 -13.10 -1.63
N MET A 523 -19.80 -12.39 -1.31
CA MET A 523 -19.58 -10.97 -1.61
C MET A 523 -18.09 -10.76 -1.88
N ASP A 524 -17.68 -11.08 -3.10
CA ASP A 524 -16.28 -11.41 -3.39
C ASP A 524 -15.56 -10.28 -4.17
N TYR A 525 -14.31 -9.98 -3.80
CA TYR A 525 -13.55 -8.83 -4.31
C TYR A 525 -12.40 -9.24 -5.21
N ALA A 526 -12.21 -8.54 -6.34
CA ALA A 526 -10.93 -8.50 -7.04
C ALA A 526 -10.13 -7.26 -6.58
N SER A 527 -8.90 -7.49 -6.10
CA SER A 527 -7.98 -6.46 -5.62
C SER A 527 -6.92 -6.10 -6.67
N TYR A 528 -6.72 -4.80 -6.84
CA TYR A 528 -5.63 -4.22 -7.63
C TYR A 528 -4.81 -3.21 -6.82
N ALA A 529 -4.87 -3.30 -5.48
CA ALA A 529 -4.20 -2.38 -4.56
C ALA A 529 -2.66 -2.40 -4.70
N GLY A 530 -2.06 -3.54 -5.06
CA GLY A 530 -0.63 -3.67 -5.36
C GLY A 530 -0.19 -3.14 -6.74
N SER A 531 -1.12 -2.68 -7.60
CA SER A 531 -0.83 -2.34 -9.00
C SER A 531 0.06 -1.10 -9.17
N ASP A 532 1.13 -1.23 -9.97
CA ASP A 532 2.10 -0.14 -10.24
C ASP A 532 1.57 1.00 -11.14
N ALA A 533 0.36 0.85 -11.67
CA ALA A 533 -0.35 1.82 -12.48
C ALA A 533 -1.87 1.60 -12.46
N GLY A 534 -2.63 2.64 -12.82
CA GLY A 534 -4.08 2.59 -12.81
C GLY A 534 -4.70 1.60 -13.80
N VAL A 535 -5.79 0.99 -13.36
CA VAL A 535 -6.56 -0.07 -14.00
C VAL A 535 -7.84 0.47 -14.66
N THR A 536 -8.42 -0.34 -15.54
CA THR A 536 -9.69 -0.05 -16.22
C THR A 536 -10.43 -1.37 -16.41
N ILE A 537 -11.50 -1.53 -15.64
CA ILE A 537 -12.23 -2.78 -15.42
C ILE A 537 -13.71 -2.54 -15.71
N ASP A 538 -14.28 -3.36 -16.59
CA ASP A 538 -15.70 -3.37 -16.94
C ASP A 538 -16.21 -4.81 -16.82
N LEU A 539 -16.96 -5.10 -15.75
CA LEU A 539 -17.47 -6.44 -15.43
C LEU A 539 -18.60 -6.86 -16.40
N GLU A 540 -19.46 -5.92 -16.85
CA GLU A 540 -20.51 -6.19 -17.86
C GLU A 540 -19.93 -6.80 -19.15
N THR A 541 -18.76 -6.35 -19.58
CA THR A 541 -18.10 -6.80 -20.81
C THR A 541 -16.94 -7.76 -20.58
N ASN A 542 -16.54 -7.99 -19.33
CA ASN A 542 -15.37 -8.76 -18.91
C ASN A 542 -14.11 -8.24 -19.65
N SER A 543 -13.73 -7.01 -19.30
CA SER A 543 -12.68 -6.23 -19.97
C SER A 543 -11.77 -5.56 -18.95
N PHE A 544 -10.69 -6.24 -18.60
CA PHE A 544 -9.62 -5.77 -17.71
C PHE A 544 -8.47 -5.19 -18.55
N SER A 545 -7.90 -4.05 -18.14
CA SER A 545 -6.69 -3.47 -18.75
C SER A 545 -6.03 -2.38 -17.90
N GLY A 546 -4.70 -2.26 -17.97
CA GLY A 546 -3.94 -1.23 -17.23
C GLY A 546 -3.36 -1.82 -15.95
N GLY A 547 -2.16 -1.38 -15.56
CA GLY A 547 -1.46 -1.93 -14.39
C GLY A 547 -1.38 -3.46 -14.40
N HIS A 548 -1.62 -4.05 -13.23
CA HIS A 548 -1.75 -5.50 -13.01
C HIS A 548 -2.90 -6.12 -13.82
N ALA A 549 -4.02 -5.41 -14.01
CA ALA A 549 -5.21 -5.86 -14.76
C ALA A 549 -5.01 -6.08 -16.29
N THR A 550 -3.79 -6.32 -16.80
CA THR A 550 -3.43 -6.24 -18.22
C THR A 550 -3.50 -7.57 -18.99
N GLY A 551 -4.49 -8.40 -18.66
CA GLY A 551 -4.85 -9.57 -19.46
C GLY A 551 -6.05 -10.37 -18.93
N ASP A 552 -6.47 -10.01 -17.73
CA ASP A 552 -7.30 -10.78 -16.82
C ASP A 552 -8.73 -11.00 -17.33
N VAL A 553 -9.37 -11.98 -16.71
CA VAL A 553 -10.78 -12.30 -16.90
C VAL A 553 -11.45 -12.65 -15.58
N ASP A 554 -12.65 -12.10 -15.39
CA ASP A 554 -13.62 -12.67 -14.46
C ASP A 554 -14.14 -14.00 -15.02
N SER A 555 -14.01 -15.09 -14.28
CA SER A 555 -14.61 -16.40 -14.60
C SER A 555 -15.99 -16.58 -13.94
N GLY A 556 -16.37 -15.70 -13.01
CA GLY A 556 -17.71 -15.51 -12.46
C GLY A 556 -17.71 -15.30 -10.94
N GLY A 557 -18.59 -14.42 -10.48
CA GLY A 557 -18.82 -14.19 -9.04
C GLY A 557 -17.80 -13.27 -8.39
N ILE A 558 -17.46 -12.16 -9.06
CA ILE A 558 -16.82 -11.00 -8.45
C ILE A 558 -17.90 -9.91 -8.31
N ASP A 559 -18.13 -9.44 -7.09
CA ASP A 559 -19.11 -8.40 -6.74
C ASP A 559 -18.42 -7.07 -6.38
N GLY A 560 -17.19 -7.13 -5.86
CA GLY A 560 -16.42 -5.98 -5.42
C GLY A 560 -15.14 -5.75 -6.22
N LEU A 561 -14.67 -4.50 -6.25
CA LEU A 561 -13.42 -4.09 -6.87
C LEU A 561 -12.66 -3.14 -5.92
N ILE A 562 -11.39 -3.41 -5.70
CA ILE A 562 -10.48 -2.51 -4.98
C ILE A 562 -9.48 -1.96 -6.00
N GLY A 563 -9.48 -0.64 -6.16
CA GLY A 563 -8.57 0.09 -7.04
C GLY A 563 -7.14 0.18 -6.49
N SER A 564 -6.35 1.02 -7.15
CA SER A 564 -4.90 1.15 -6.97
C SER A 564 -4.51 2.52 -6.36
N ASP A 565 -3.20 2.75 -6.20
CA ASP A 565 -2.63 4.07 -5.86
C ASP A 565 -2.67 5.07 -7.06
N PHE A 566 -3.54 4.85 -8.06
CA PHE A 566 -3.60 5.61 -9.32
C PHE A 566 -5.02 5.79 -9.89
N ALA A 567 -5.14 6.74 -10.83
CA ALA A 567 -6.38 7.12 -11.49
C ALA A 567 -7.07 5.98 -12.27
N ASP A 568 -8.15 5.44 -11.70
CA ASP A 568 -8.82 4.19 -12.10
C ASP A 568 -10.18 4.38 -12.77
N SER A 569 -10.69 3.29 -13.37
CA SER A 569 -12.01 3.22 -14.02
C SER A 569 -12.66 1.87 -13.75
N LEU A 570 -13.54 1.81 -12.74
CA LEU A 570 -14.22 0.61 -12.25
C LEU A 570 -15.70 0.62 -12.68
N THR A 571 -16.24 -0.51 -13.15
CA THR A 571 -17.60 -0.58 -13.71
C THR A 571 -18.27 -1.93 -13.45
N GLY A 572 -19.46 -1.88 -12.84
CA GLY A 572 -20.22 -3.01 -12.32
C GLY A 572 -20.96 -3.90 -13.33
N TYR A 573 -21.68 -4.88 -12.79
CA TYR A 573 -22.40 -5.92 -13.54
C TYR A 573 -23.80 -6.18 -12.97
N ASP A 574 -24.83 -5.85 -13.76
CA ASP A 574 -26.24 -5.83 -13.32
C ASP A 574 -27.08 -7.08 -13.71
N ALA A 575 -26.51 -7.99 -14.52
CA ALA A 575 -27.34 -8.95 -15.27
C ALA A 575 -27.89 -10.11 -14.43
N GLU A 576 -27.39 -10.32 -13.20
CA GLU A 576 -27.88 -11.31 -12.24
C GLU A 576 -29.18 -10.84 -11.52
N GLY A 577 -29.40 -9.52 -11.36
CA GLY A 577 -30.69 -8.93 -10.99
C GLY A 577 -30.68 -7.79 -9.95
N PRO A 578 -31.84 -7.15 -9.69
CA PRO A 578 -31.96 -6.00 -8.80
C PRO A 578 -31.96 -6.45 -7.33
N GLY A 579 -30.77 -6.45 -6.72
CA GLY A 579 -30.52 -7.00 -5.39
C GLY A 579 -29.17 -7.73 -5.25
N TRP A 580 -28.30 -7.58 -6.25
CA TRP A 580 -26.85 -7.60 -6.06
C TRP A 580 -26.39 -6.15 -5.79
N THR A 581 -25.21 -6.00 -5.20
CA THR A 581 -24.66 -4.74 -4.69
C THR A 581 -23.18 -4.72 -5.06
N ASN A 582 -22.80 -3.85 -5.99
CA ASN A 582 -21.39 -3.62 -6.31
C ASN A 582 -20.74 -2.90 -5.11
N ILE A 583 -19.57 -3.32 -4.66
CA ILE A 583 -18.82 -2.66 -3.57
C ILE A 583 -17.44 -2.24 -4.07
N PHE A 584 -17.30 -0.96 -4.43
CA PHE A 584 -16.09 -0.44 -5.09
C PHE A 584 -15.34 0.57 -4.22
N TYR A 585 -14.02 0.41 -4.15
CA TYR A 585 -13.07 1.33 -3.52
C TYR A 585 -12.14 1.91 -4.58
N GLY A 586 -12.04 3.24 -4.68
CA GLY A 586 -11.20 3.95 -5.65
C GLY A 586 -9.71 3.86 -5.32
N GLY A 587 -9.34 4.11 -4.05
CA GLY A 587 -7.96 4.08 -3.57
C GLY A 587 -7.35 5.49 -3.47
N LEU A 588 -6.20 5.72 -4.11
CA LEU A 588 -5.60 7.05 -4.22
C LEU A 588 -5.58 7.46 -5.69
N GLY A 589 -6.31 8.51 -6.12
CA GLY A 589 -6.41 8.72 -7.56
C GLY A 589 -7.12 9.97 -8.07
N ALA A 590 -8.01 9.72 -9.01
CA ALA A 590 -8.88 10.66 -9.71
C ALA A 590 -9.89 9.83 -10.53
N ASP A 591 -10.73 9.10 -9.80
CA ASP A 591 -11.23 7.78 -10.19
C ASP A 591 -12.65 7.83 -10.74
N THR A 592 -13.03 6.82 -11.52
CA THR A 592 -14.37 6.72 -12.12
C THR A 592 -15.02 5.41 -11.72
N LEU A 593 -16.08 5.49 -10.91
CA LEU A 593 -16.82 4.35 -10.36
C LEU A 593 -18.26 4.38 -10.93
N ASP A 594 -18.72 3.28 -11.52
CA ASP A 594 -20.02 3.15 -12.22
C ASP A 594 -20.71 1.85 -11.80
N GLY A 595 -21.61 1.90 -10.81
CA GLY A 595 -22.32 0.75 -10.24
C GLY A 595 -23.38 0.15 -11.15
N ARG A 596 -24.00 1.01 -11.97
CA ARG A 596 -25.05 0.73 -12.98
C ARG A 596 -26.45 0.50 -12.43
N ALA A 597 -26.65 -0.60 -11.71
CA ALA A 597 -27.98 -1.03 -11.24
C ALA A 597 -27.86 -2.17 -10.23
N GLY A 598 -28.33 -1.89 -9.03
CA GLY A 598 -28.09 -2.61 -7.79
C GLY A 598 -28.45 -1.65 -6.66
N ASP A 599 -28.40 -2.10 -5.40
CA ASP A 599 -28.38 -1.16 -4.28
C ASP A 599 -26.89 -0.99 -3.90
N ASP A 600 -26.14 -0.13 -4.61
CA ASP A 600 -24.66 -0.18 -4.71
C ASP A 600 -23.93 0.61 -3.60
N GLN A 601 -22.63 0.33 -3.40
CA GLN A 601 -21.75 1.04 -2.45
C GLN A 601 -20.44 1.46 -3.12
N LEU A 602 -20.22 2.78 -3.30
CA LEU A 602 -19.09 3.34 -4.03
C LEU A 602 -18.30 4.33 -3.16
N PHE A 603 -16.99 4.12 -3.04
CA PHE A 603 -16.09 4.93 -2.20
C PHE A 603 -14.93 5.49 -3.05
N GLY A 604 -14.80 6.81 -3.16
CA GLY A 604 -13.70 7.47 -3.90
C GLY A 604 -12.37 7.52 -3.14
N GLU A 605 -12.42 7.68 -1.82
CA GLU A 605 -11.29 7.75 -0.89
C GLU A 605 -10.38 9.01 -0.99
N GLU A 606 -9.20 8.99 -1.63
CA GLU A 606 -8.34 10.21 -1.78
C GLU A 606 -8.08 10.56 -3.26
N GLY A 607 -8.91 11.42 -3.87
CA GLY A 607 -8.75 11.76 -5.29
C GLY A 607 -9.34 13.08 -5.77
N ALA A 608 -10.13 12.99 -6.85
CA ALA A 608 -10.88 14.05 -7.52
C ALA A 608 -11.96 13.41 -8.42
N ASP A 609 -12.92 12.75 -7.78
CA ASP A 609 -13.47 11.49 -8.28
C ASP A 609 -14.87 11.61 -8.93
N SER A 610 -15.31 10.54 -9.59
CA SER A 610 -16.52 10.50 -10.42
C SER A 610 -17.32 9.24 -10.14
N LEU A 611 -18.20 9.30 -9.14
CA LEU A 611 -19.05 8.19 -8.68
C LEU A 611 -20.44 8.28 -9.32
N ILE A 612 -20.92 7.18 -9.88
CA ILE A 612 -22.25 7.01 -10.47
C ILE A 612 -22.86 5.73 -9.90
N GLY A 613 -23.99 5.85 -9.19
CA GLY A 613 -24.79 4.70 -8.74
C GLY A 613 -25.57 4.10 -9.91
N GLY A 614 -26.89 4.30 -9.95
CA GLY A 614 -27.67 4.27 -11.18
C GLY A 614 -29.16 4.00 -10.98
N ASP A 615 -29.55 2.73 -11.00
CA ASP A 615 -30.93 2.23 -10.91
C ASP A 615 -31.13 1.38 -9.62
N GLY A 616 -30.97 1.97 -8.41
CA GLY A 616 -31.36 1.38 -7.12
C GLY A 616 -31.06 2.28 -5.90
N ASP A 617 -31.27 1.81 -4.66
CA ASP A 617 -31.14 2.62 -3.43
C ASP A 617 -29.63 2.72 -2.99
N ASP A 618 -28.85 3.58 -3.65
CA ASP A 618 -27.38 3.59 -3.61
C ASP A 618 -26.72 4.35 -2.44
N LEU A 619 -25.44 4.02 -2.13
CA LEU A 619 -24.55 4.72 -1.19
C LEU A 619 -23.25 5.17 -1.88
N LEU A 620 -23.00 6.49 -1.92
CA LEU A 620 -21.80 7.09 -2.53
C LEU A 620 -21.05 7.97 -1.52
N ASP A 621 -19.74 7.77 -1.33
CA ASP A 621 -18.87 8.64 -0.54
C ASP A 621 -17.63 9.07 -1.35
N GLY A 622 -17.48 10.38 -1.60
CA GLY A 622 -16.35 10.96 -2.32
C GLY A 622 -15.05 11.02 -1.51
N GLY A 623 -15.11 10.91 -0.17
CA GLY A 623 -13.91 10.92 0.66
C GLY A 623 -13.23 12.30 0.74
N THR A 624 -12.13 12.51 0.01
CA THR A 624 -11.42 13.80 -0.04
C THR A 624 -10.90 14.15 -1.42
N GLY A 625 -11.45 15.20 -2.05
CA GLY A 625 -10.94 15.66 -3.34
C GLY A 625 -11.59 16.95 -3.86
N ALA A 626 -12.33 16.81 -4.96
CA ALA A 626 -13.13 17.83 -5.61
C ALA A 626 -14.17 17.12 -6.52
N ASP A 627 -15.12 16.46 -5.87
CA ASP A 627 -15.64 15.17 -6.32
C ASP A 627 -17.02 15.30 -6.98
N THR A 628 -17.41 14.34 -7.81
CA THR A 628 -18.65 14.36 -8.59
C THR A 628 -19.45 13.10 -8.34
N LEU A 629 -20.60 13.24 -7.69
CA LEU A 629 -21.51 12.15 -7.33
C LEU A 629 -22.85 12.31 -8.05
N GLU A 630 -23.28 11.29 -8.79
CA GLU A 630 -24.63 11.17 -9.38
C GLU A 630 -25.28 9.88 -8.87
N GLY A 631 -26.30 9.98 -8.02
CA GLY A 631 -27.03 8.83 -7.47
C GLY A 631 -27.81 8.12 -8.58
N GLY A 632 -28.88 8.76 -9.06
CA GLY A 632 -29.62 8.34 -10.25
C GLY A 632 -31.12 8.19 -10.02
N THR A 633 -31.59 6.96 -9.80
CA THR A 633 -32.99 6.68 -9.46
C THR A 633 -33.10 5.63 -8.35
N GLY A 634 -33.30 6.11 -7.12
CA GLY A 634 -33.37 5.29 -5.91
C GLY A 634 -33.90 6.08 -4.72
N ASN A 635 -33.17 6.05 -3.61
CA ASN A 635 -33.36 6.86 -2.40
C ASN A 635 -31.98 7.06 -1.76
N ASP A 636 -31.12 7.77 -2.49
CA ASP A 636 -29.67 7.56 -2.47
C ASP A 636 -29.00 8.31 -1.30
N GLU A 637 -27.98 7.74 -0.64
CA GLU A 637 -27.19 8.42 0.39
C GLU A 637 -25.84 8.87 -0.18
N LEU A 638 -25.67 10.18 -0.38
CA LEU A 638 -24.50 10.80 -1.02
C LEU A 638 -23.72 11.66 -0.02
N THR A 639 -22.41 11.42 0.12
CA THR A 639 -21.46 12.24 0.88
C THR A 639 -20.35 12.73 -0.04
N GLY A 640 -20.15 14.05 -0.17
CA GLY A 640 -19.05 14.62 -0.94
C GLY A 640 -17.72 14.47 -0.21
N GLY A 641 -17.74 14.84 1.08
CA GLY A 641 -16.65 14.59 2.02
C GLY A 641 -15.88 15.88 2.33
N ALA A 642 -14.75 16.09 1.66
CA ALA A 642 -13.80 17.14 2.00
C ALA A 642 -13.15 17.85 0.80
N GLY A 643 -13.95 18.37 -0.14
CA GLY A 643 -13.43 18.99 -1.37
C GLY A 643 -14.03 20.35 -1.75
N THR A 644 -14.73 20.36 -2.88
CA THR A 644 -15.54 21.45 -3.45
C THR A 644 -16.45 20.80 -4.49
N ASP A 645 -17.51 20.18 -4.00
CA ASP A 645 -18.01 18.94 -4.59
C ASP A 645 -19.31 19.16 -5.38
N LEU A 646 -19.60 18.27 -6.35
CA LEU A 646 -20.76 18.32 -7.24
C LEU A 646 -21.65 17.10 -7.02
N LEU A 647 -22.69 17.27 -6.20
CA LEU A 647 -23.61 16.20 -5.82
C LEU A 647 -24.96 16.35 -6.52
N THR A 648 -25.45 15.27 -7.11
CA THR A 648 -26.80 15.13 -7.67
C THR A 648 -27.41 13.83 -7.15
N GLY A 649 -28.56 13.88 -6.47
CA GLY A 649 -29.32 12.66 -6.12
C GLY A 649 -29.97 12.10 -7.39
N GLY A 650 -31.26 12.35 -7.58
CA GLY A 650 -31.80 12.50 -8.92
C GLY A 650 -33.29 12.25 -9.04
N SER A 651 -33.78 11.12 -8.54
CA SER A 651 -35.17 10.69 -8.68
C SER A 651 -35.62 9.76 -7.55
N GLY A 652 -35.59 10.28 -6.33
CA GLY A 652 -36.03 9.60 -5.12
C GLY A 652 -36.26 10.50 -3.92
N SER A 653 -36.10 9.94 -2.72
CA SER A 653 -36.15 10.67 -1.45
C SER A 653 -34.75 10.74 -0.83
N ASP A 654 -33.87 11.44 -1.53
CA ASP A 654 -32.41 11.27 -1.42
C ASP A 654 -31.83 11.95 -0.16
N ALA A 655 -30.71 11.45 0.35
CA ALA A 655 -30.04 11.89 1.58
C ALA A 655 -28.62 12.39 1.26
N ILE A 656 -28.49 13.70 1.03
CA ILE A 656 -27.25 14.31 0.53
C ILE A 656 -26.53 15.14 1.61
N SER A 657 -25.21 15.03 1.66
CA SER A 657 -24.29 15.83 2.48
C SER A 657 -23.12 16.29 1.61
N GLY A 658 -22.91 17.60 1.42
CA GLY A 658 -21.69 18.10 0.76
C GLY A 658 -20.47 17.79 1.62
N GLY A 659 -20.31 18.55 2.69
CA GLY A 659 -19.47 18.21 3.84
C GLY A 659 -18.47 19.30 4.18
N GLY A 660 -17.56 19.61 3.26
CA GLY A 660 -16.24 20.15 3.59
C GLY A 660 -15.66 21.21 2.65
N GLY A 661 -16.45 21.77 1.72
CA GLY A 661 -16.00 22.76 0.76
C GLY A 661 -17.07 23.78 0.38
N ASP A 662 -16.80 24.58 -0.66
CA ASP A 662 -17.78 25.52 -1.26
C ASP A 662 -18.73 24.74 -2.20
N ASP A 663 -19.60 23.90 -1.64
CA ASP A 663 -20.16 22.74 -2.33
C ASP A 663 -21.39 23.05 -3.22
N ARG A 664 -21.68 22.15 -4.15
CA ARG A 664 -22.73 22.33 -5.16
C ARG A 664 -23.67 21.13 -5.24
N ILE A 665 -24.92 21.34 -4.78
CA ILE A 665 -25.91 20.26 -4.65
C ILE A 665 -27.20 20.57 -5.44
N ASP A 666 -27.72 19.57 -6.16
CA ASP A 666 -29.11 19.47 -6.66
C ASP A 666 -29.70 18.15 -6.12
N GLY A 667 -30.74 18.19 -5.28
CA GLY A 667 -31.42 16.98 -4.78
C GLY A 667 -32.07 16.19 -5.93
N GLY A 668 -33.09 16.77 -6.57
CA GLY A 668 -33.63 16.26 -7.82
C GLY A 668 -35.16 16.22 -7.87
N ALA A 669 -35.76 15.09 -7.52
CA ALA A 669 -37.19 14.87 -7.64
C ALA A 669 -37.76 13.83 -6.65
N GLU A 670 -38.75 14.29 -5.88
CA GLU A 670 -39.54 13.64 -4.81
C GLU A 670 -39.39 14.27 -3.41
N ALA A 671 -38.51 13.83 -2.50
CA ALA A 671 -38.57 14.32 -1.10
C ALA A 671 -37.22 14.33 -0.35
N ASP A 672 -36.32 15.17 -0.83
CA ASP A 672 -34.88 15.13 -0.52
C ASP A 672 -34.53 15.70 0.88
N LYS A 673 -33.41 15.24 1.45
CA LYS A 673 -32.77 15.76 2.67
C LYS A 673 -31.33 16.16 2.35
N VAL A 674 -31.09 17.47 2.22
CA VAL A 674 -29.77 18.03 1.89
C VAL A 674 -29.20 18.84 3.05
N ASP A 675 -27.94 18.58 3.41
CA ASP A 675 -27.10 19.45 4.25
C ASP A 675 -25.88 19.87 3.40
N GLY A 676 -25.57 21.18 3.30
CA GLY A 676 -24.40 21.66 2.57
C GLY A 676 -23.12 21.28 3.32
N GLY A 677 -22.98 21.80 4.53
CA GLY A 677 -21.93 21.40 5.47
C GLY A 677 -21.11 22.59 5.95
N ALA A 678 -20.00 22.88 5.27
CA ALA A 678 -18.97 23.80 5.79
C ALA A 678 -18.19 24.59 4.72
N GLY A 679 -18.88 25.22 3.76
CA GLY A 679 -18.34 26.31 2.93
C GLY A 679 -19.43 27.25 2.43
N ASP A 680 -19.15 28.10 1.43
CA ASP A 680 -20.13 29.04 0.85
C ASP A 680 -21.05 28.34 -0.18
N ASP A 681 -21.93 27.47 0.29
CA ASP A 681 -22.59 26.41 -0.50
C ASP A 681 -23.66 26.88 -1.51
N VAL A 682 -23.98 26.06 -2.52
CA VAL A 682 -24.99 26.34 -3.56
C VAL A 682 -25.98 25.16 -3.71
N ILE A 683 -27.02 25.17 -2.86
CA ILE A 683 -27.99 24.09 -2.71
C ILE A 683 -29.29 24.35 -3.48
N ARG A 684 -29.81 23.29 -4.12
CA ARG A 684 -31.22 23.12 -4.49
C ARG A 684 -31.69 21.79 -3.90
N GLY A 685 -32.94 21.75 -3.43
CA GLY A 685 -33.67 20.48 -3.33
C GLY A 685 -34.06 20.05 -4.73
N GLY A 686 -35.33 20.18 -5.07
CA GLY A 686 -35.77 19.89 -6.43
C GLY A 686 -37.23 20.21 -6.67
N THR A 687 -37.92 19.29 -7.36
CA THR A 687 -39.38 19.25 -7.33
C THR A 687 -39.83 18.29 -6.24
N GLY A 688 -40.45 18.78 -5.17
CA GLY A 688 -40.62 17.98 -3.98
C GLY A 688 -41.20 18.69 -2.75
N ALA A 689 -40.68 18.33 -1.58
CA ALA A 689 -41.10 18.81 -0.27
C ALA A 689 -39.92 18.78 0.73
N ASP A 690 -38.83 19.38 0.29
CA ASP A 690 -37.47 18.99 0.66
C ASP A 690 -37.03 19.57 2.02
N ALA A 691 -36.07 18.93 2.67
CA ALA A 691 -35.46 19.38 3.91
C ALA A 691 -34.03 19.86 3.65
N LEU A 692 -33.85 21.17 3.49
CA LEU A 692 -32.58 21.78 3.10
C LEU A 692 -31.93 22.49 4.29
N SER A 693 -30.62 22.33 4.42
CA SER A 693 -29.78 23.01 5.40
C SER A 693 -28.53 23.49 4.70
N GLY A 694 -28.16 24.77 4.85
CA GLY A 694 -26.91 25.29 4.34
C GLY A 694 -25.74 24.77 5.17
N GLY A 695 -25.70 25.17 6.43
CA GLY A 695 -24.75 24.62 7.41
C GLY A 695 -23.86 25.71 8.01
N ALA A 696 -22.67 25.92 7.44
CA ALA A 696 -21.63 26.75 8.03
C ALA A 696 -20.78 27.60 7.06
N GLY A 697 -21.40 28.22 6.07
CA GLY A 697 -20.83 29.36 5.33
C GLY A 697 -21.89 30.41 4.97
N ASN A 698 -21.77 31.06 3.81
CA ASN A 698 -22.67 32.13 3.35
C ASN A 698 -23.60 31.63 2.21
N ASP A 699 -24.54 30.77 2.57
CA ASP A 699 -25.08 29.75 1.67
C ASP A 699 -26.13 30.30 0.68
N THR A 700 -26.14 29.80 -0.56
CA THR A 700 -27.09 30.18 -1.63
C THR A 700 -28.10 29.06 -1.89
N ILE A 701 -29.16 29.04 -1.08
CA ILE A 701 -30.22 28.01 -1.14
C ILE A 701 -31.36 28.45 -2.06
N TYR A 702 -31.78 27.59 -2.99
CA TYR A 702 -32.95 27.80 -3.85
C TYR A 702 -34.18 27.06 -3.30
N ALA A 703 -35.28 27.79 -3.06
CA ALA A 703 -36.49 27.26 -2.40
C ALA A 703 -37.69 27.13 -3.36
N ALA A 704 -38.23 25.92 -3.51
CA ALA A 704 -39.33 25.46 -4.36
C ALA A 704 -40.65 25.26 -3.59
N GLN A 705 -41.54 24.33 -4.00
CA GLN A 705 -42.94 24.30 -3.55
C GLN A 705 -43.31 23.27 -2.45
N GLY A 706 -42.51 23.15 -1.40
CA GLY A 706 -42.92 22.41 -0.19
C GLY A 706 -41.91 22.46 0.95
N ASP A 707 -40.75 23.01 0.63
CA ASP A 707 -39.47 22.94 1.29
C ASP A 707 -39.50 23.48 2.72
N THR A 708 -38.64 22.90 3.55
CA THR A 708 -38.23 23.42 4.85
C THR A 708 -36.74 23.72 4.79
N ILE A 709 -36.40 25.01 4.72
CA ILE A 709 -35.04 25.52 4.66
C ILE A 709 -34.57 25.99 6.03
N ASN A 710 -33.47 25.42 6.48
CA ASN A 710 -32.54 26.00 7.44
C ASN A 710 -31.45 26.76 6.66
N GLY A 711 -31.11 27.98 7.06
CA GLY A 711 -29.91 28.68 6.58
C GLY A 711 -28.68 28.03 7.20
N GLY A 712 -28.07 28.68 8.19
CA GLY A 712 -27.07 28.01 9.01
C GLY A 712 -26.29 28.94 9.92
N ALA A 713 -25.07 29.25 9.50
CA ALA A 713 -24.10 29.96 10.32
C ALA A 713 -23.21 30.97 9.57
N GLY A 714 -23.76 31.70 8.58
CA GLY A 714 -23.12 32.87 7.98
C GLY A 714 -24.12 33.95 7.57
N ASP A 715 -23.95 34.57 6.39
CA ASP A 715 -24.80 35.66 5.89
C ASP A 715 -25.63 35.22 4.64
N ASP A 716 -26.55 34.27 4.85
CA ASP A 716 -27.14 33.40 3.81
C ASP A 716 -28.08 34.11 2.80
N VAL A 717 -28.28 33.50 1.62
CA VAL A 717 -29.08 34.04 0.49
C VAL A 717 -30.12 33.03 -0.03
N ILE A 718 -31.23 32.88 0.70
CA ILE A 718 -32.35 32.04 0.29
C ILE A 718 -33.14 32.70 -0.86
N THR A 719 -33.22 32.04 -2.02
CA THR A 719 -33.84 32.56 -3.25
C THR A 719 -35.04 31.73 -3.67
N LEU A 720 -36.22 32.34 -3.77
CA LEU A 720 -37.43 31.65 -4.23
C LEU A 720 -37.33 31.26 -5.73
N VAL A 721 -37.74 30.04 -6.05
CA VAL A 721 -37.96 29.53 -7.42
C VAL A 721 -39.42 29.11 -7.64
N ASP A 722 -39.76 28.74 -8.86
CA ASP A 722 -41.08 28.23 -9.28
C ASP A 722 -40.84 27.20 -10.37
N LEU A 723 -41.00 25.92 -10.02
CA LEU A 723 -40.78 24.78 -10.91
C LEU A 723 -42.10 24.29 -11.56
N ALA A 724 -43.19 25.07 -11.42
CA ALA A 724 -44.53 24.81 -11.95
C ALA A 724 -45.20 23.52 -11.43
N GLU A 725 -44.92 23.15 -10.18
CA GLU A 725 -45.37 21.94 -9.50
C GLU A 725 -46.88 21.90 -9.21
N ALA A 726 -47.40 20.69 -9.02
CA ALA A 726 -48.83 20.40 -9.03
C ALA A 726 -49.54 20.58 -7.66
N GLY A 727 -49.28 21.69 -6.96
CA GLY A 727 -49.76 21.87 -5.58
C GLY A 727 -50.03 23.31 -5.13
N SER A 728 -49.95 23.48 -3.82
CA SER A 728 -49.65 24.75 -3.15
C SER A 728 -49.03 24.40 -1.79
N GLY A 729 -47.89 23.72 -1.81
CA GLY A 729 -47.09 23.48 -0.61
C GLY A 729 -46.78 24.80 0.11
N ALA A 730 -46.35 24.71 1.37
CA ALA A 730 -45.97 25.90 2.13
C ALA A 730 -44.47 25.85 2.38
N ILE A 731 -43.75 26.85 1.87
CA ILE A 731 -42.31 26.97 2.13
C ILE A 731 -42.12 27.44 3.58
N PHE A 732 -41.18 26.83 4.28
CA PHE A 732 -40.71 27.26 5.59
C PHE A 732 -39.23 27.62 5.51
N ILE A 733 -38.85 28.77 6.09
CA ILE A 733 -37.47 29.27 6.06
C ILE A 733 -37.10 29.75 7.47
N GLU A 734 -35.96 29.30 7.98
CA GLU A 734 -35.32 29.83 9.19
C GLU A 734 -33.83 30.05 8.93
N GLY A 735 -33.38 31.31 8.87
CA GLY A 735 -31.97 31.63 8.64
C GLY A 735 -31.04 31.41 9.84
N LEU A 736 -31.61 31.12 11.02
CA LEU A 736 -30.93 31.14 12.32
C LEU A 736 -30.31 32.52 12.66
N THR A 737 -29.37 32.57 13.61
CA THR A 737 -28.77 33.83 14.13
C THR A 737 -27.29 33.63 14.51
N THR A 738 -26.58 32.78 13.77
CA THR A 738 -25.26 32.24 14.11
C THR A 738 -24.23 32.67 13.08
N GLY A 739 -23.00 32.99 13.49
CA GLY A 739 -21.93 33.47 12.59
C GLY A 739 -22.09 34.90 12.03
N GLN A 740 -23.31 35.29 11.67
CA GLN A 740 -23.75 36.52 10.98
C GLN A 740 -22.94 37.82 11.23
N SER A 741 -22.66 38.52 10.13
CA SER A 741 -22.02 39.84 10.07
C SER A 741 -22.85 40.90 9.34
N GLY A 742 -23.64 40.47 8.35
CA GLY A 742 -24.57 41.23 7.52
C GLY A 742 -26.03 40.81 7.66
N GLY A 743 -26.29 39.55 8.03
CA GLY A 743 -27.61 38.96 8.27
C GLY A 743 -28.34 38.51 7.00
N ASP A 744 -29.15 37.46 7.16
CA ASP A 744 -29.63 36.62 6.07
C ASP A 744 -30.60 37.33 5.12
N ARG A 745 -30.75 36.77 3.92
CA ARG A 745 -31.38 37.44 2.79
C ARG A 745 -32.32 36.54 2.01
N LEU A 746 -33.62 36.67 2.28
CA LEU A 746 -34.68 36.17 1.41
C LEU A 746 -34.82 37.05 0.16
N ASP A 747 -34.46 36.54 -1.03
CA ASP A 747 -34.91 37.12 -2.30
C ASP A 747 -36.19 36.45 -2.81
N LEU A 748 -37.21 37.29 -3.00
CA LEU A 748 -38.51 36.91 -3.52
C LEU A 748 -38.52 36.70 -5.04
N ASN A 749 -37.40 36.93 -5.73
CA ASN A 749 -37.11 36.66 -7.15
C ASN A 749 -38.14 37.21 -8.17
N GLY A 750 -39.02 38.13 -7.75
CA GLY A 750 -40.17 38.60 -8.52
C GLY A 750 -41.41 37.69 -8.46
N LEU A 751 -41.31 36.50 -7.87
CA LEU A 751 -42.35 35.45 -7.83
C LEU A 751 -43.42 35.68 -6.74
N ALA A 752 -43.19 36.62 -5.81
CA ALA A 752 -44.10 36.87 -4.68
C ALA A 752 -45.02 38.11 -4.85
N ASP A 753 -46.31 37.97 -4.52
CA ASP A 753 -47.21 39.12 -4.39
C ASP A 753 -46.87 39.93 -3.14
N ARG A 754 -46.04 40.96 -3.35
CA ARG A 754 -45.62 41.95 -2.35
C ARG A 754 -46.77 42.79 -1.76
N THR A 755 -48.04 42.48 -2.01
CA THR A 755 -49.21 43.01 -1.28
C THR A 755 -49.71 42.09 -0.16
N THR A 756 -49.37 40.79 -0.20
CA THR A 756 -49.66 39.82 0.87
C THR A 756 -48.60 39.85 1.99
N LEU A 757 -47.37 40.25 1.65
CA LEU A 757 -46.20 40.34 2.53
C LEU A 757 -46.52 40.99 3.89
N ASN A 758 -46.45 40.19 4.94
CA ASN A 758 -46.71 40.55 6.33
C ASN A 758 -45.47 40.24 7.18
N ILE A 759 -44.95 41.22 7.94
CA ILE A 759 -43.67 41.10 8.67
C ILE A 759 -43.79 41.68 10.08
N THR A 760 -43.21 40.97 11.04
CA THR A 760 -42.85 41.44 12.38
C THR A 760 -41.34 41.32 12.57
N SER A 761 -40.68 42.36 13.09
CA SER A 761 -39.28 42.26 13.51
C SER A 761 -39.17 41.78 14.95
N ASN A 762 -38.11 41.06 15.29
CA ASN A 762 -37.81 40.67 16.67
C ASN A 762 -37.09 41.80 17.45
N ALA A 763 -36.26 41.47 18.45
CA ALA A 763 -35.53 42.44 19.27
C ALA A 763 -34.09 42.76 18.81
N GLY A 764 -33.47 41.92 17.96
CA GLY A 764 -32.15 42.18 17.36
C GLY A 764 -32.28 43.08 16.13
N GLY A 765 -33.06 42.61 15.17
CA GLY A 765 -33.41 43.33 13.94
C GLY A 765 -34.15 42.45 12.94
N GLU A 766 -33.91 41.15 13.03
CA GLU A 766 -34.36 40.13 12.08
C GLU A 766 -35.88 40.11 11.93
N LEU A 767 -36.31 39.68 10.74
CA LEU A 767 -37.69 39.69 10.25
C LEU A 767 -38.27 38.28 10.28
N THR A 768 -39.41 38.14 10.97
CA THR A 768 -40.29 36.97 10.88
C THR A 768 -41.55 37.37 10.12
N GLY A 769 -42.01 36.57 9.16
CA GLY A 769 -43.13 36.98 8.32
C GLY A 769 -43.71 35.88 7.44
N THR A 770 -44.69 36.28 6.62
CA THR A 770 -45.25 35.46 5.57
C THR A 770 -45.48 36.26 4.30
N VAL A 771 -45.43 35.59 3.14
CA VAL A 771 -45.79 36.16 1.84
C VAL A 771 -46.31 35.06 0.92
N GLN A 772 -47.24 35.41 0.03
CA GLN A 772 -47.80 34.50 -0.97
C GLN A 772 -47.10 34.69 -2.33
N MET A 773 -46.77 33.58 -2.98
CA MET A 773 -46.31 33.52 -4.37
C MET A 773 -47.48 33.72 -5.36
N LEU A 774 -47.14 34.00 -6.62
CA LEU A 774 -48.11 34.39 -7.66
C LEU A 774 -49.00 33.23 -8.16
N ASP A 775 -48.56 32.00 -7.94
CA ASP A 775 -49.29 30.74 -8.12
C ASP A 775 -50.36 30.54 -7.02
N GLY A 776 -50.03 30.92 -5.78
CA GLY A 776 -50.83 30.73 -4.57
C GLY A 776 -50.05 30.16 -3.37
N THR A 777 -48.81 29.71 -3.55
CA THR A 777 -47.94 29.11 -2.52
C THR A 777 -47.65 30.07 -1.38
N LEU A 778 -47.56 29.56 -0.15
CA LEU A 778 -47.35 30.37 1.07
C LEU A 778 -45.94 30.18 1.61
N VAL A 779 -45.15 31.25 1.57
CA VAL A 779 -43.81 31.30 2.19
C VAL A 779 -43.95 31.82 3.62
N ASN A 780 -43.37 31.09 4.57
CA ASN A 780 -43.24 31.44 5.97
C ASN A 780 -41.74 31.58 6.27
N PHE A 781 -41.31 32.67 6.88
CA PHE A 781 -39.89 32.90 7.14
C PHE A 781 -39.62 33.46 8.53
N SER A 782 -38.48 33.06 9.10
CA SER A 782 -37.96 33.44 10.41
C SER A 782 -36.50 33.89 10.26
N ASN A 783 -36.09 34.84 11.09
CA ASN A 783 -34.70 35.27 11.24
C ASN A 783 -34.06 35.66 9.88
N ILE A 784 -34.61 36.69 9.21
CA ILE A 784 -34.09 37.21 7.92
C ILE A 784 -33.88 38.74 8.03
N ASP A 785 -32.79 39.32 7.54
CA ASP A 785 -32.50 40.76 7.75
C ASP A 785 -32.94 41.71 6.61
N SER A 786 -32.85 41.36 5.32
CA SER A 786 -32.80 42.41 4.26
C SER A 786 -33.60 42.26 2.93
N VAL A 787 -34.20 43.39 2.45
CA VAL A 787 -34.94 43.54 1.16
C VAL A 787 -34.88 45.03 0.62
N ILE A 788 -34.70 45.31 -0.70
CA ILE A 788 -33.81 46.43 -1.21
C ILE A 788 -34.39 47.50 -2.25
N CYS A 789 -33.88 48.79 -2.38
CA CYS A 789 -34.32 49.89 -3.35
C CYS A 789 -33.57 51.30 -3.51
N PHE A 790 -33.80 52.11 -4.60
CA PHE A 790 -33.23 53.48 -4.96
C PHE A 790 -34.13 54.31 -6.00
N THR A 791 -34.45 55.65 -5.93
CA THR A 791 -35.77 56.42 -6.22
C THR A 791 -36.24 57.07 -7.61
N PRO A 792 -37.56 57.41 -7.88
CA PRO A 792 -38.17 58.02 -9.12
C PRO A 792 -38.92 59.40 -9.00
N GLY A 793 -39.31 60.00 -10.13
CA GLY A 793 -40.04 61.29 -10.24
C GLY A 793 -39.12 62.53 -10.25
N THR A 794 -37.94 62.37 -9.66
CA THR A 794 -36.76 63.24 -9.75
C THR A 794 -36.35 63.51 -11.20
N ARG A 795 -35.97 64.75 -11.56
CA ARG A 795 -35.41 65.07 -12.88
C ARG A 795 -33.88 65.09 -12.89
N ILE A 796 -33.29 64.57 -13.95
CA ILE A 796 -31.84 64.47 -14.18
C ILE A 796 -31.43 65.39 -15.32
N LEU A 797 -30.27 66.03 -15.22
CA LEU A 797 -29.74 66.90 -16.27
C LEU A 797 -29.24 66.09 -17.47
N THR A 798 -29.82 66.35 -18.65
CA THR A 798 -29.41 65.75 -19.92
C THR A 798 -28.84 66.78 -20.88
N GLU A 799 -28.25 66.34 -21.99
CA GLU A 799 -27.88 67.18 -23.14
C GLU A 799 -29.01 68.11 -23.61
N ALA A 800 -30.27 67.72 -23.38
CA ALA A 800 -31.48 68.43 -23.79
C ALA A 800 -32.24 69.07 -22.61
N ASP A 801 -31.56 69.46 -21.53
CA ASP A 801 -32.11 69.99 -20.25
C ASP A 801 -32.67 68.88 -19.31
N TYR A 802 -33.22 69.27 -18.15
CA TYR A 802 -33.71 68.38 -17.10
C TYR A 802 -34.92 67.53 -17.53
N ARG A 803 -34.76 66.19 -17.49
CA ARG A 803 -35.82 65.21 -17.81
C ARG A 803 -36.18 64.33 -16.60
N PRO A 804 -37.46 64.00 -16.36
CA PRO A 804 -37.85 63.07 -15.28
C PRO A 804 -37.19 61.70 -15.49
N ILE A 805 -36.66 61.12 -14.42
CA ILE A 805 -35.84 59.90 -14.43
C ILE A 805 -36.56 58.72 -15.10
N GLU A 806 -37.86 58.54 -14.88
CA GLU A 806 -38.67 57.51 -15.51
C GLU A 806 -38.82 57.66 -17.04
N THR A 807 -38.47 58.82 -17.61
CA THR A 807 -38.47 59.09 -19.07
C THR A 807 -37.12 58.84 -19.74
N LEU A 808 -36.06 58.54 -18.98
CA LEU A 808 -34.74 58.24 -19.52
C LEU A 808 -34.65 56.80 -20.07
N ARG A 809 -33.78 56.56 -21.05
CA ARG A 809 -33.52 55.26 -21.68
C ARG A 809 -32.03 55.09 -21.97
N PRO A 810 -31.50 53.85 -22.04
CA PRO A 810 -30.13 53.60 -22.48
C PRO A 810 -29.80 54.35 -23.78
N GLY A 811 -28.63 55.00 -23.82
CA GLY A 811 -28.19 55.89 -24.89
C GLY A 811 -28.52 57.38 -24.68
N ASP A 812 -29.40 57.75 -23.75
CA ASP A 812 -29.60 59.16 -23.39
C ASP A 812 -28.31 59.77 -22.80
N ARG A 813 -27.91 60.96 -23.26
CA ARG A 813 -26.71 61.65 -22.74
C ARG A 813 -27.02 62.47 -21.50
N LEU A 814 -26.43 62.07 -20.37
CA LEU A 814 -26.50 62.76 -19.09
C LEU A 814 -25.32 63.71 -18.94
N VAL A 815 -25.51 64.83 -18.22
CA VAL A 815 -24.40 65.69 -17.81
C VAL A 815 -23.80 65.16 -16.51
N THR A 816 -22.52 64.81 -16.56
CA THR A 816 -21.68 64.48 -15.41
C THR A 816 -20.79 65.68 -15.04
N ARG A 817 -20.30 65.73 -13.79
CA ARG A 817 -19.43 66.81 -13.28
C ARG A 817 -18.05 66.80 -13.92
N ASP A 818 -17.49 65.61 -14.14
CA ASP A 818 -16.07 65.43 -14.46
C ASP A 818 -15.83 65.17 -15.96
N ASP A 819 -16.56 64.21 -16.54
CA ASP A 819 -16.35 63.74 -17.92
C ASP A 819 -17.33 64.35 -18.93
N GLY A 820 -18.17 65.31 -18.52
CA GLY A 820 -19.14 65.98 -19.39
C GLY A 820 -20.33 65.10 -19.80
N LEU A 821 -20.64 65.04 -21.10
CA LEU A 821 -21.83 64.36 -21.64
C LEU A 821 -21.63 62.85 -21.86
N GLN A 822 -21.95 62.07 -20.84
CA GLN A 822 -21.79 60.61 -20.81
C GLN A 822 -23.11 59.87 -21.13
N PRO A 823 -23.06 58.71 -21.81
CA PRO A 823 -24.25 57.93 -22.11
C PRO A 823 -24.77 57.20 -20.87
N LEU A 824 -26.08 57.23 -20.65
CA LEU A 824 -26.77 56.29 -19.76
C LEU A 824 -26.66 54.88 -20.35
N ARG A 825 -26.09 53.94 -19.61
CA ARG A 825 -25.92 52.54 -20.03
C ARG A 825 -27.09 51.67 -19.63
N TRP A 826 -27.60 51.84 -18.42
CA TRP A 826 -28.73 51.05 -17.90
C TRP A 826 -29.58 51.85 -16.90
N ILE A 827 -30.84 51.46 -16.73
CA ILE A 827 -31.83 52.14 -15.87
C ILE A 827 -32.76 51.14 -15.16
N GLY A 828 -32.30 50.60 -14.04
CA GLY A 828 -33.08 49.69 -13.19
C GLY A 828 -34.29 50.35 -12.53
N ARG A 829 -35.29 49.54 -12.16
CA ARG A 829 -36.49 49.99 -11.43
C ARG A 829 -36.84 48.98 -10.35
N SER A 830 -37.34 49.47 -9.22
CA SER A 830 -37.63 48.70 -8.01
C SER A 830 -38.78 49.37 -7.22
N THR A 831 -39.33 48.76 -6.16
CA THR A 831 -40.43 49.36 -5.35
C THR A 831 -40.51 48.75 -3.93
N VAL A 832 -40.16 49.50 -2.86
CA VAL A 832 -40.29 49.04 -1.45
C VAL A 832 -41.28 49.85 -0.60
N PRO A 833 -41.75 49.28 0.53
CA PRO A 833 -42.33 50.04 1.64
C PRO A 833 -41.38 51.14 2.14
N ALA A 834 -41.92 52.34 2.35
CA ALA A 834 -41.13 53.54 2.60
C ALA A 834 -41.29 54.03 4.05
N ARG A 835 -40.82 53.24 5.02
CA ARG A 835 -41.01 53.48 6.47
C ARG A 835 -39.71 53.29 7.27
N GLY A 836 -39.63 53.92 8.45
CA GLY A 836 -38.51 53.73 9.39
C GLY A 836 -37.16 54.12 8.79
N SER A 837 -36.18 53.21 8.89
CA SER A 837 -34.85 53.30 8.26
C SER A 837 -34.92 53.39 6.73
N LEU A 838 -35.95 52.81 6.10
CA LEU A 838 -36.20 52.78 4.65
C LEU A 838 -37.08 53.92 4.13
N ALA A 839 -37.61 54.78 5.02
CA ALA A 839 -38.32 55.99 4.60
C ALA A 839 -37.37 56.91 3.83
N PRO A 840 -37.74 57.34 2.60
CA PRO A 840 -36.88 58.16 1.76
C PRO A 840 -36.55 59.49 2.42
N ILE A 841 -35.38 60.02 2.07
CA ILE A 841 -34.86 61.27 2.61
C ILE A 841 -35.32 62.40 1.71
N ARG A 842 -36.14 63.29 2.27
CA ARG A 842 -36.54 64.56 1.67
C ARG A 842 -35.53 65.63 2.06
N ILE A 843 -34.91 66.25 1.06
CA ILE A 843 -33.93 67.32 1.21
C ILE A 843 -34.53 68.62 0.69
N ALA A 844 -34.52 69.66 1.51
CA ALA A 844 -35.05 70.96 1.14
C ALA A 844 -34.06 71.75 0.24
N PRO A 845 -34.53 72.56 -0.74
CA PRO A 845 -33.65 73.22 -1.71
C PRO A 845 -32.60 74.16 -1.09
N GLN A 846 -32.90 74.76 0.06
CA GLN A 846 -31.98 75.66 0.76
C GLN A 846 -30.72 74.98 1.33
N VAL A 847 -30.66 73.65 1.38
CA VAL A 847 -29.54 72.92 2.00
C VAL A 847 -28.37 72.69 1.03
N LEU A 848 -28.67 72.42 -0.25
CA LEU A 848 -27.66 72.00 -1.23
C LEU A 848 -27.47 73.05 -2.34
N PRO A 849 -26.22 73.48 -2.62
CA PRO A 849 -25.95 74.41 -3.72
C PRO A 849 -26.52 73.93 -5.05
N GLY A 850 -27.19 74.83 -5.78
CA GLY A 850 -27.76 74.56 -7.09
C GLY A 850 -29.17 73.95 -7.11
N ALA A 851 -29.70 73.48 -5.98
CA ALA A 851 -31.00 72.79 -5.93
C ALA A 851 -32.17 73.63 -6.50
N MET A 852 -32.87 73.06 -7.47
CA MET A 852 -34.00 73.64 -8.20
C MET A 852 -35.36 73.17 -7.67
N ALA A 853 -35.41 72.03 -7.00
CA ALA A 853 -36.60 71.46 -6.35
C ALA A 853 -36.19 70.63 -5.11
N PRO A 854 -37.12 70.29 -4.21
CA PRO A 854 -36.83 69.37 -3.11
C PRO A 854 -36.53 67.98 -3.67
N LEU A 855 -35.41 67.39 -3.24
CA LEU A 855 -34.96 66.09 -3.70
C LEU A 855 -35.48 64.99 -2.75
N LEU A 856 -35.94 63.86 -3.30
CA LEU A 856 -36.49 62.74 -2.53
C LEU A 856 -35.79 61.45 -2.95
N VAL A 857 -34.91 60.94 -2.08
CA VAL A 857 -33.94 59.87 -2.40
C VAL A 857 -33.97 58.71 -1.40
N SER A 858 -33.36 57.57 -1.74
CA SER A 858 -33.24 56.47 -0.77
C SER A 858 -32.30 56.86 0.39
N PRO A 859 -32.38 56.18 1.56
CA PRO A 859 -31.51 56.45 2.71
C PRO A 859 -30.01 56.33 2.39
N GLN A 860 -29.64 55.43 1.48
CA GLN A 860 -28.27 55.12 1.10
C GLN A 860 -27.73 56.02 -0.01
N HIS A 861 -28.59 56.65 -0.83
CA HIS A 861 -28.19 57.49 -1.95
C HIS A 861 -27.23 58.62 -1.52
N ARG A 862 -26.07 58.71 -2.17
CA ARG A 862 -24.98 59.62 -1.77
C ARG A 862 -24.97 60.91 -2.58
N LEU A 863 -24.87 62.02 -1.87
CA LEU A 863 -24.86 63.38 -2.39
C LEU A 863 -23.46 63.96 -2.31
N LEU A 864 -23.10 64.82 -3.28
CA LEU A 864 -21.81 65.48 -3.28
C LEU A 864 -21.78 66.61 -2.24
N ILE A 865 -20.84 66.53 -1.30
CA ILE A 865 -20.52 67.61 -0.38
C ILE A 865 -19.21 68.25 -0.83
N GLU A 866 -19.29 69.50 -1.30
CA GLU A 866 -18.15 70.25 -1.83
C GLU A 866 -17.77 71.46 -0.98
N GLY A 867 -16.48 71.83 -1.00
CA GLY A 867 -15.99 73.12 -0.50
C GLY A 867 -14.94 73.03 0.61
N TYR A 868 -14.82 74.11 1.40
CA TYR A 868 -13.68 74.28 2.31
C TYR A 868 -13.68 73.34 3.54
N ARG A 869 -14.84 72.74 3.88
CA ARG A 869 -14.99 71.86 5.05
C ARG A 869 -14.43 70.45 4.82
N PRO A 870 -14.82 69.72 3.74
CA PRO A 870 -14.13 68.49 3.35
C PRO A 870 -12.60 68.70 3.31
N GLN A 871 -12.16 69.78 2.66
CA GLN A 871 -10.75 70.06 2.42
C GLN A 871 -9.92 70.29 3.69
N LEU A 872 -10.54 70.79 4.77
CA LEU A 872 -9.88 71.03 6.06
C LEU A 872 -9.95 69.85 7.04
N LEU A 873 -10.98 69.00 6.93
CA LEU A 873 -11.23 67.91 7.88
C LEU A 873 -10.74 66.55 7.38
N LEU A 874 -10.76 66.33 6.07
CA LEU A 874 -10.56 65.02 5.43
C LEU A 874 -9.48 65.05 4.33
N GLY A 875 -8.96 66.23 3.98
CA GLY A 875 -7.98 66.40 2.90
C GLY A 875 -8.56 66.46 1.48
N GLU A 876 -9.80 66.02 1.29
CA GLU A 876 -10.50 65.99 -0.01
C GLU A 876 -11.32 67.26 -0.29
N SER A 877 -11.36 67.73 -1.54
CA SER A 877 -12.12 68.93 -1.90
C SER A 877 -13.63 68.68 -2.08
N GLU A 878 -14.00 67.44 -2.40
CA GLU A 878 -15.35 66.95 -2.66
C GLU A 878 -15.49 65.51 -2.15
N VAL A 879 -16.59 65.18 -1.46
CA VAL A 879 -16.82 63.87 -0.83
C VAL A 879 -18.28 63.43 -0.96
N PHE A 880 -18.55 62.13 -0.93
CA PHE A 880 -19.91 61.57 -0.99
C PHE A 880 -20.47 61.30 0.42
N ALA A 881 -21.65 61.82 0.71
CA ALA A 881 -22.38 61.57 1.97
C ALA A 881 -23.74 60.92 1.68
N ALA A 882 -24.02 59.75 2.28
CA ALA A 882 -25.32 59.09 2.18
C ALA A 882 -26.41 59.96 2.83
N ALA A 883 -27.56 60.13 2.17
CA ALA A 883 -28.62 61.05 2.59
C ALA A 883 -29.12 60.77 4.03
N SER A 884 -29.14 59.51 4.47
CA SER A 884 -29.51 59.12 5.84
C SER A 884 -28.51 59.56 6.91
N HIS A 885 -27.24 59.77 6.56
CA HIS A 885 -26.21 60.31 7.46
C HIS A 885 -26.37 61.82 7.65
N MET A 886 -27.05 62.50 6.72
CA MET A 886 -27.26 63.95 6.70
C MET A 886 -28.56 64.42 7.39
N VAL A 887 -29.38 63.51 7.91
CA VAL A 887 -30.69 63.83 8.52
C VAL A 887 -30.52 64.70 9.78
N ASP A 888 -30.96 65.96 9.68
CA ASP A 888 -30.94 66.94 10.77
C ASP A 888 -32.29 67.06 11.52
N GLY A 889 -33.38 66.62 10.90
CA GLY A 889 -34.74 66.69 11.45
C GLY A 889 -35.47 68.02 11.22
N CYS A 890 -34.89 68.95 10.44
CA CYS A 890 -35.54 70.21 10.05
C CYS A 890 -35.54 70.47 8.54
N ASP A 891 -34.38 70.43 7.87
CA ASP A 891 -34.24 70.73 6.43
C ASP A 891 -33.85 69.48 5.62
N ILE A 892 -33.30 68.44 6.28
CA ILE A 892 -33.17 67.07 5.79
C ILE A 892 -33.98 66.15 6.70
N THR A 893 -35.04 65.56 6.15
CA THR A 893 -36.06 64.82 6.90
C THR A 893 -36.40 63.49 6.25
N ARG A 894 -36.85 62.51 7.04
CA ARG A 894 -37.43 61.26 6.52
C ARG A 894 -38.91 61.49 6.21
N GLU A 895 -39.35 61.15 5.00
CA GLU A 895 -40.74 61.32 4.56
C GLU A 895 -41.39 59.94 4.34
N PRO A 896 -42.19 59.41 5.29
CA PRO A 896 -42.73 58.07 5.17
C PRO A 896 -43.89 57.97 4.17
N HIS A 897 -43.84 56.94 3.30
CA HIS A 897 -44.92 56.61 2.37
C HIS A 897 -45.35 55.13 2.53
N ALA A 898 -46.49 54.74 1.96
CA ALA A 898 -47.01 53.37 2.06
C ALA A 898 -46.13 52.37 1.29
N LYS A 899 -45.92 52.67 0.00
CA LYS A 899 -44.80 52.22 -0.83
C LYS A 899 -44.28 53.47 -1.55
N MET A 900 -43.00 53.50 -1.87
CA MET A 900 -42.45 54.45 -2.83
C MET A 900 -41.97 53.62 -4.04
N GLY A 901 -42.11 54.15 -5.25
CA GLY A 901 -41.42 53.55 -6.41
C GLY A 901 -39.93 53.81 -6.28
N TYR A 902 -39.10 53.17 -7.10
CA TYR A 902 -37.63 53.28 -7.08
C TYR A 902 -37.06 53.09 -8.53
N ILE A 903 -36.09 53.93 -8.96
CA ILE A 903 -35.32 53.88 -10.24
C ILE A 903 -33.81 54.17 -10.01
N HIS A 904 -32.91 53.39 -10.63
CA HIS A 904 -31.44 53.49 -10.61
C HIS A 904 -30.89 53.99 -11.97
N LEU A 905 -29.64 54.51 -12.04
CA LEU A 905 -29.02 55.00 -13.29
C LEU A 905 -27.53 54.63 -13.38
N LEU A 906 -27.12 53.90 -14.42
CA LEU A 906 -25.74 53.42 -14.63
C LEU A 906 -25.07 54.08 -15.83
N LEU A 907 -23.79 54.42 -15.73
CA LEU A 907 -22.99 54.96 -16.85
C LEU A 907 -21.78 54.03 -17.12
N ASP A 908 -20.80 54.47 -17.91
CA ASP A 908 -19.60 53.66 -18.22
C ASP A 908 -18.67 53.40 -17.01
N ARG A 909 -18.78 54.24 -15.97
CA ARG A 909 -18.08 54.14 -14.67
C ARG A 909 -18.90 54.90 -13.62
N HIS A 910 -18.52 54.86 -12.34
CA HIS A 910 -19.16 55.72 -11.34
C HIS A 910 -18.94 57.21 -11.64
N GLN A 911 -20.00 58.02 -11.50
CA GLN A 911 -20.00 59.43 -11.90
C GLN A 911 -20.75 60.29 -10.88
N VAL A 912 -20.38 61.57 -10.80
CA VAL A 912 -21.24 62.61 -10.23
C VAL A 912 -22.17 63.12 -11.33
N ILE A 913 -23.47 62.93 -11.17
CA ILE A 913 -24.55 63.44 -12.05
C ILE A 913 -25.30 64.59 -11.37
N PHE A 914 -26.17 65.28 -12.11
CA PHE A 914 -27.01 66.35 -11.55
C PHE A 914 -28.50 65.97 -11.53
N ALA A 915 -29.05 65.84 -10.32
CA ALA A 915 -30.46 65.57 -10.07
C ALA A 915 -31.13 66.81 -9.43
N GLU A 916 -32.17 67.36 -10.05
CA GLU A 916 -32.87 68.58 -9.59
C GLU A 916 -31.92 69.76 -9.26
N GLY A 917 -30.81 69.92 -9.99
CA GLY A 917 -29.79 70.96 -9.74
C GLY A 917 -28.72 70.57 -8.71
N VAL A 918 -28.87 69.44 -8.02
CA VAL A 918 -27.95 68.93 -7.00
C VAL A 918 -26.95 67.95 -7.61
N ALA A 919 -25.66 68.10 -7.28
CA ALA A 919 -24.64 67.11 -7.62
C ALA A 919 -24.78 65.87 -6.71
N THR A 920 -24.95 64.70 -7.32
CA THR A 920 -25.26 63.44 -6.62
C THR A 920 -24.64 62.24 -7.35
N GLU A 921 -24.59 61.08 -6.71
CA GLU A 921 -24.04 59.87 -7.34
C GLU A 921 -24.93 59.33 -8.48
N SER A 922 -24.30 58.79 -9.53
CA SER A 922 -24.91 57.72 -10.32
C SER A 922 -24.94 56.43 -9.49
N PHE A 923 -25.65 55.40 -9.96
CA PHE A 923 -25.63 54.10 -9.31
C PHE A 923 -24.20 53.55 -9.32
N PHE A 924 -23.72 53.15 -8.13
CA PHE A 924 -22.45 52.43 -7.97
C PHE A 924 -22.70 50.93 -8.07
N VAL A 925 -21.87 50.24 -8.85
CA VAL A 925 -21.90 48.78 -8.99
C VAL A 925 -20.56 48.24 -8.50
N GLY A 926 -20.55 47.85 -7.23
CA GLY A 926 -19.63 46.86 -6.69
C GLY A 926 -20.44 45.65 -6.22
N ASP A 927 -19.80 44.66 -5.63
CA ASP A 927 -20.39 43.32 -5.41
C ASP A 927 -21.67 43.35 -4.58
N HIS A 928 -21.66 43.99 -3.41
CA HIS A 928 -22.87 44.18 -2.59
C HIS A 928 -24.02 44.89 -3.33
N ALA A 929 -23.74 45.62 -4.42
CA ALA A 929 -24.78 46.28 -5.23
C ALA A 929 -25.31 45.40 -6.36
N LEU A 930 -24.56 44.39 -6.83
CA LEU A 930 -25.04 43.36 -7.76
C LEU A 930 -25.90 42.31 -7.04
N HIS A 931 -25.41 41.75 -5.93
CA HIS A 931 -26.14 40.76 -5.11
C HIS A 931 -27.42 41.36 -4.47
N ALA A 932 -27.46 42.68 -4.34
CA ALA A 932 -28.61 43.46 -3.93
C ALA A 932 -29.70 43.67 -5.00
N MET A 933 -29.48 43.25 -6.25
CA MET A 933 -30.42 43.46 -7.35
C MET A 933 -31.16 42.17 -7.74
N ALA A 934 -32.47 42.30 -7.90
CA ALA A 934 -33.33 41.25 -8.44
C ALA A 934 -32.81 40.74 -9.79
N THR A 935 -32.96 39.44 -10.04
CA THR A 935 -32.35 38.71 -11.16
C THR A 935 -32.68 39.33 -12.52
N ASP A 936 -33.93 39.75 -12.76
CA ASP A 936 -34.35 40.39 -14.02
C ASP A 936 -33.61 41.72 -14.29
N ALA A 937 -33.43 42.52 -13.23
CA ALA A 937 -32.71 43.78 -13.26
C ALA A 937 -31.19 43.59 -13.37
N ARG A 938 -30.63 42.55 -12.74
CA ARG A 938 -29.21 42.16 -12.83
C ARG A 938 -28.87 41.64 -14.23
N GLU A 939 -29.73 40.80 -14.80
CA GLU A 939 -29.59 40.32 -16.17
C GLU A 939 -29.74 41.43 -17.22
N ASP A 940 -30.65 42.38 -17.01
CA ASP A 940 -30.71 43.55 -17.89
C ASP A 940 -29.51 44.49 -17.73
N LEU A 941 -28.93 44.61 -16.53
CA LEU A 941 -27.69 45.34 -16.32
C LEU A 941 -26.52 44.68 -17.08
N PHE A 942 -26.32 43.36 -16.94
CA PHE A 942 -25.29 42.63 -17.66
C PHE A 942 -25.49 42.64 -19.17
N ARG A 943 -26.73 42.63 -19.67
CA ARG A 943 -27.05 42.80 -21.10
C ARG A 943 -26.58 44.14 -21.67
N HIS A 944 -26.50 45.18 -20.85
CA HIS A 944 -26.00 46.52 -21.24
C HIS A 944 -24.52 46.74 -20.89
N MET A 945 -23.99 46.05 -19.88
CA MET A 945 -22.60 46.13 -19.39
C MET A 945 -22.02 44.72 -19.15
N PRO A 946 -21.79 43.90 -20.18
CA PRO A 946 -21.47 42.47 -20.03
C PRO A 946 -20.12 42.21 -19.36
N GLY A 947 -19.19 43.18 -19.39
CA GLY A 947 -17.92 43.09 -18.66
C GLY A 947 -18.07 42.95 -17.15
N LEU A 948 -19.21 43.39 -16.57
CA LEU A 948 -19.49 43.34 -15.13
C LEU A 948 -19.98 41.97 -14.66
N ARG A 949 -20.35 41.04 -15.58
CA ARG A 949 -20.68 39.66 -15.20
C ARG A 949 -19.44 38.85 -14.84
N ALA A 950 -18.34 39.07 -15.57
CA ALA A 950 -17.12 38.28 -15.44
C ALA A 950 -16.14 38.85 -14.39
N ASP A 951 -16.33 40.10 -13.98
CA ASP A 951 -15.43 40.85 -13.09
C ASP A 951 -16.11 42.19 -12.71
N PRO A 952 -16.83 42.24 -11.57
CA PRO A 952 -17.51 43.46 -11.11
C PRO A 952 -16.57 44.65 -10.86
N SER A 953 -15.30 44.38 -10.50
CA SER A 953 -14.31 45.41 -10.21
C SER A 953 -14.03 46.34 -11.42
N ARG A 954 -14.34 45.88 -12.64
CA ARG A 954 -14.25 46.66 -13.89
C ARG A 954 -15.12 47.91 -13.93
N TYR A 955 -16.09 48.07 -13.03
CA TYR A 955 -16.82 49.34 -12.91
C TYR A 955 -15.94 50.48 -12.34
N GLY A 956 -14.83 50.12 -11.69
CA GLY A 956 -13.86 51.03 -11.10
C GLY A 956 -14.25 51.57 -9.73
N GLU A 957 -13.38 52.38 -9.14
CA GLU A 957 -13.59 53.01 -7.84
C GLU A 957 -14.76 54.01 -7.84
N THR A 958 -15.29 54.31 -6.65
CA THR A 958 -16.32 55.34 -6.48
C THR A 958 -15.80 56.72 -6.87
N ALA A 959 -16.61 57.54 -7.56
CA ALA A 959 -16.18 58.81 -8.14
C ALA A 959 -15.64 59.84 -7.12
N ARG A 960 -15.99 59.71 -5.84
CA ARG A 960 -15.43 60.46 -4.69
C ARG A 960 -15.45 59.56 -3.44
N THR A 961 -14.59 59.87 -2.47
CA THR A 961 -14.54 59.18 -1.17
C THR A 961 -15.89 59.17 -0.47
N CYS A 962 -16.35 57.98 -0.07
CA CYS A 962 -17.66 57.75 0.52
C CYS A 962 -17.60 57.74 2.06
N LEU A 963 -18.27 58.68 2.71
CA LEU A 963 -18.11 58.93 4.16
C LEU A 963 -19.02 58.09 5.06
N ALA A 964 -18.43 57.62 6.17
CA ALA A 964 -19.12 56.98 7.28
C ALA A 964 -19.99 58.00 8.05
N ARG A 965 -20.99 57.47 8.78
CA ARG A 965 -22.03 58.28 9.44
C ARG A 965 -21.48 59.36 10.39
N HIS A 966 -20.44 59.04 11.16
CA HIS A 966 -19.85 59.94 12.13
C HIS A 966 -19.04 61.07 11.46
N GLU A 967 -18.41 60.80 10.31
CA GLU A 967 -17.66 61.78 9.52
C GLU A 967 -18.60 62.81 8.88
N VAL A 968 -19.71 62.35 8.29
CA VAL A 968 -20.77 63.23 7.76
C VAL A 968 -21.34 64.13 8.86
N GLN A 969 -21.54 63.60 10.07
CA GLN A 969 -22.03 64.37 11.21
C GLN A 969 -21.01 65.43 11.67
N ALA A 970 -19.71 65.11 11.72
CA ALA A 970 -18.65 66.07 12.00
C ALA A 970 -18.56 67.17 10.91
N LEU A 971 -18.73 66.78 9.64
CA LEU A 971 -18.69 67.65 8.47
C LEU A 971 -19.86 68.64 8.42
N MET A 972 -21.06 68.21 8.82
CA MET A 972 -22.30 69.01 8.83
C MET A 972 -22.49 69.85 10.10
N ALA A 973 -21.77 69.57 11.20
CA ALA A 973 -21.94 70.26 12.48
C ALA A 973 -21.80 71.81 12.35
N PRO A 974 -22.72 72.62 12.92
CA PRO A 974 -22.61 74.07 12.86
C PRO A 974 -21.35 74.55 13.61
N PRO A 975 -20.69 75.64 13.15
CA PRO A 975 -19.45 76.10 13.77
C PRO A 975 -19.70 76.57 15.21
N THR A 976 -19.07 75.92 16.18
CA THR A 976 -19.18 76.27 17.60
C THR A 976 -18.80 77.73 17.83
N PRO A 977 -19.66 78.59 18.39
CA PRO A 977 -19.34 79.99 18.59
C PRO A 977 -18.21 80.12 19.61
N VAL A 978 -17.06 80.64 19.17
CA VAL A 978 -15.91 80.90 20.04
C VAL A 978 -16.33 81.93 21.09
N ALA A 979 -16.41 81.49 22.35
CA ALA A 979 -16.64 82.39 23.47
C ALA A 979 -15.47 83.38 23.59
N ALA A 980 -15.75 84.67 23.40
CA ALA A 980 -14.74 85.71 23.54
C ALA A 980 -14.24 85.77 24.99
N ALA A 981 -12.93 85.53 25.19
CA ALA A 981 -12.29 85.70 26.47
C ALA A 981 -12.26 87.19 26.90
N ALA A 982 -12.35 87.42 28.20
CA ALA A 982 -12.23 88.72 28.87
C ALA A 982 -11.39 88.56 30.15
#